data_AF-A0A0S8B6I8-F1
#
_entry.id   AF-A0A0S8B6I8-F1
#
_cell.length_a   1.000
_cell.length_b   1.000
_cell.length_c   1.000
_cell.angle_alpha   90.00
_cell.angle_beta   90.00
_cell.angle_gamma   90.00
#
_symmetry.space_group_name_H-M   'P 1'
#
loop_
_entity.id
_entity.type
_entity.pdbx_description
1 polymer ?
#
loop_
_entity_poly.entity_id
_entity_poly.type
_entity_poly.pdbx_seq_one_letter_code
_entity_poly.pdbx_strand_id
1 'polypeptide(L)'
;MLQAPQDSLHRRAEALLDAGELRDARVLLEDRLKREPRDVGALTLLGRVHLAWPIVGRWEALRLFRLAAEIAPDDPAPWYWKIRVGTYLGSADGEALMRSGLLGVLERDPRYRDVWEYWDGVYRNPDFLLSAADILTRHADDPGVAVQRARLLVDAGAYAEADAAIAALPREMQNDGGVWALKAQAALERGDSINGLAWYEEAVRRAARDSLQILWHQVAPIAWPDEDSTYTTLDPAARVTFFRAFWARREPDLNTDPNERIVEHFSRLRTARARFRLLHPQSRFHYSLERRTILGAQSGRVLQAIQQDFDFFVSGVVPGRSRFEDIIQGAGLGVDVRDLPEPDSITRYRRYGFDGRGLIYLRFGEPAQQLVSNAFGVEAWDYEVNGTRTRVTFARASTDGGGDMVLFPTNQVELHNSAIMLERDASSLAANADLYAWVAFFRGGLAGEQLAYVGVSADTSAAAVWDESWIETQRTRGRGPHRFTLTRGPYVLGVDAIDGETRGRVRAEIEVPNLWHGSLTLSSLLIGPARDTSEYTRDDVAQVMPGDRRFRAGEPLALYAEVYGLSADRDGMSRYQVQYAFDPDDGGRLVSLSYDRTARASDVTLERVVVQPGRIPPGRYRLRLTVWDQVRRRVTQSTFVPFELH
;
A
#
# COMPACT_ATOMS: atom_id res chain seq x y z
N MET A 1 51.13 40.68 -25.05
CA MET A 1 50.10 40.37 -24.04
C MET A 1 49.23 39.27 -24.60
N LEU A 2 49.47 38.02 -24.17
CA LEU A 2 48.71 36.85 -24.60
C LEU A 2 47.36 36.86 -23.87
N GLN A 3 46.26 36.88 -24.63
CA GLN A 3 44.94 36.56 -24.12
C GLN A 3 45.00 35.12 -23.58
N ALA A 4 44.84 34.95 -22.27
CA ALA A 4 44.54 33.63 -21.73
C ALA A 4 43.22 33.16 -22.38
N PRO A 5 43.13 31.92 -22.89
CA PRO A 5 41.93 31.47 -23.59
C PRO A 5 40.73 31.60 -22.65
N GLN A 6 39.59 32.04 -23.19
CA GLN A 6 38.33 32.31 -22.48
C GLN A 6 37.96 31.20 -21.48
N ASP A 7 38.20 29.95 -21.85
CA ASP A 7 38.02 28.74 -21.02
C ASP A 7 38.88 28.69 -19.75
N SER A 8 40.02 29.37 -19.70
CA SER A 8 40.91 29.38 -18.53
C SER A 8 40.40 30.30 -17.41
N LEU A 9 39.74 31.41 -17.75
CA LEU A 9 39.16 32.34 -16.77
C LEU A 9 37.89 31.75 -16.16
N HIS A 10 36.99 31.20 -17.00
CA HIS A 10 35.78 30.55 -16.50
C HIS A 10 36.12 29.36 -15.59
N ARG A 11 37.08 28.50 -15.98
CA ARG A 11 37.56 27.41 -15.12
C ARG A 11 38.16 27.91 -13.80
N ARG A 12 38.92 29.00 -13.83
CA ARG A 12 39.47 29.60 -12.60
C ARG A 12 38.36 30.15 -11.70
N ALA A 13 37.39 30.86 -12.26
CA ALA A 13 36.26 31.40 -11.51
C ALA A 13 35.39 30.28 -10.92
N GLU A 14 35.21 29.18 -11.65
CA GLU A 14 34.52 27.98 -11.17
C GLU A 14 35.29 27.31 -10.03
N ALA A 15 36.61 27.14 -10.16
CA ALA A 15 37.45 26.62 -9.07
C ALA A 15 37.40 27.48 -7.80
N LEU A 16 37.39 28.82 -7.94
CA LEU A 16 37.23 29.74 -6.81
C LEU A 16 35.85 29.61 -6.16
N LEU A 17 34.78 29.48 -6.96
CA LEU A 17 33.43 29.23 -6.46
C LEU A 17 33.34 27.91 -5.69
N ASP A 18 33.90 26.83 -6.25
CA ASP A 18 33.90 25.50 -5.63
C ASP A 18 34.73 25.46 -4.33
N ALA A 19 35.79 26.27 -4.25
CA ALA A 19 36.58 26.47 -3.03
C ALA A 19 35.90 27.39 -1.98
N GLY A 20 34.75 27.98 -2.30
CA GLY A 20 34.06 28.93 -1.43
C GLY A 20 34.70 30.33 -1.37
N GLU A 21 35.66 30.64 -2.25
CA GLU A 21 36.33 31.93 -2.36
C GLU A 21 35.47 32.95 -3.13
N LEU A 22 34.26 33.20 -2.63
CA LEU A 22 33.22 33.97 -3.33
C LEU A 22 33.67 35.38 -3.69
N ARG A 23 34.46 36.04 -2.84
CA ARG A 23 34.96 37.41 -3.07
C ARG A 23 35.88 37.47 -4.28
N ASP A 24 36.82 36.53 -4.37
CA ASP A 24 37.82 36.51 -5.45
C ASP A 24 37.18 36.08 -6.77
N ALA A 25 36.27 35.11 -6.72
CA ALA A 25 35.44 34.74 -7.87
C ALA A 25 34.64 35.95 -8.39
N ARG A 26 34.00 36.71 -7.48
CA ARG A 26 33.22 37.90 -7.84
C ARG A 26 34.08 38.97 -8.52
N VAL A 27 35.21 39.34 -7.91
CA VAL A 27 36.10 40.38 -8.46
C VAL A 27 36.61 39.99 -9.85
N LEU A 28 37.01 38.73 -10.02
CA LEU A 28 37.47 38.19 -11.30
C LEU A 28 36.38 38.30 -12.39
N LEU A 29 35.14 37.95 -12.05
CA LEU A 29 34.01 37.95 -12.99
C LEU A 29 33.49 39.37 -13.27
N GLU A 30 33.48 40.26 -12.28
CA GLU A 30 33.12 41.68 -12.48
C GLU A 30 34.13 42.39 -13.39
N ASP A 31 35.43 42.15 -13.21
CA ASP A 31 36.47 42.70 -14.09
C ASP A 31 36.33 42.18 -15.52
N ARG A 32 35.96 40.90 -15.68
CA ARG A 32 35.63 40.31 -16.98
C ARG A 32 34.44 41.01 -17.63
N LEU A 33 33.34 41.17 -16.90
CA LEU A 33 32.11 41.77 -17.42
C LEU A 33 32.23 43.28 -17.69
N LYS A 34 33.16 43.99 -17.04
CA LYS A 34 33.49 45.37 -17.42
C LYS A 34 34.08 45.47 -18.82
N ARG A 35 34.84 44.46 -19.25
CA ARG A 35 35.48 44.42 -20.58
C ARG A 35 34.57 43.79 -21.62
N GLU A 36 33.85 42.74 -21.22
CA GLU A 36 32.95 41.99 -22.08
C GLU A 36 31.57 41.81 -21.41
N PRO A 37 30.70 42.84 -21.46
CA PRO A 37 29.42 42.84 -20.74
C PRO A 37 28.42 41.76 -21.19
N ARG A 38 28.66 41.16 -22.36
CA ARG A 38 27.79 40.13 -22.95
C ARG A 38 28.36 38.71 -22.84
N ASP A 39 29.40 38.50 -22.04
CA ASP A 39 29.95 37.16 -21.78
C ASP A 39 28.97 36.33 -20.91
N VAL A 40 28.22 35.45 -21.57
CA VAL A 40 27.17 34.61 -20.96
C VAL A 40 27.73 33.68 -19.88
N GLY A 41 28.92 33.12 -20.11
CA GLY A 41 29.60 32.27 -19.15
C GLY A 41 29.98 33.04 -17.88
N ALA A 42 30.51 34.25 -18.04
CA ALA A 42 30.83 35.13 -16.91
C ALA A 42 29.59 35.63 -16.17
N LEU A 43 28.50 35.99 -16.88
CA LEU A 43 27.22 36.36 -16.26
C LEU A 43 26.63 35.21 -15.44
N THR A 44 26.65 33.99 -15.99
CA THR A 44 26.12 32.79 -15.32
C THR A 44 26.96 32.42 -14.11
N LEU A 45 28.30 32.45 -14.22
CA LEU A 45 29.19 32.21 -13.08
C LEU A 45 29.04 33.28 -11.99
N LEU A 46 28.89 34.56 -12.37
CA LEU A 46 28.69 35.62 -11.39
C LEU A 46 27.35 35.48 -10.68
N GLY A 47 26.30 35.09 -11.41
CA GLY A 47 25.01 34.74 -10.84
C GLY A 47 25.11 33.60 -9.83
N ARG A 48 25.88 32.54 -10.14
CA ARG A 48 26.15 31.44 -9.20
C ARG A 48 26.88 31.91 -7.94
N VAL A 49 27.87 32.80 -8.07
CA VAL A 49 28.57 33.41 -6.94
C VAL A 49 27.61 34.20 -6.06
N HIS A 50 26.72 35.00 -6.64
CA HIS A 50 25.69 35.71 -5.89
C HIS A 50 24.69 34.76 -5.22
N LEU A 51 24.30 33.66 -5.88
CA LEU A 51 23.40 32.67 -5.29
C LEU A 51 24.04 31.96 -4.09
N ALA A 52 25.34 31.66 -4.16
CA ALA A 52 26.11 31.11 -3.05
C ALA A 52 26.35 32.12 -1.92
N TRP A 53 26.16 33.42 -2.19
CA TRP A 53 26.38 34.47 -1.21
C TRP A 53 25.26 34.51 -0.16
N PRO A 54 25.57 34.41 1.15
CA PRO A 54 24.55 34.40 2.18
C PRO A 54 23.67 35.66 2.16
N ILE A 55 22.36 35.47 2.40
CA ILE A 55 21.37 36.49 2.79
C ILE A 55 20.95 37.49 1.69
N VAL A 56 21.81 37.93 0.77
CA VAL A 56 21.50 39.08 -0.13
C VAL A 56 21.57 38.79 -1.64
N GLY A 57 22.28 37.76 -2.09
CA GLY A 57 22.62 37.66 -3.51
C GLY A 57 21.55 37.08 -4.44
N ARG A 58 20.48 36.46 -3.92
CA ARG A 58 19.48 35.73 -4.72
C ARG A 58 18.77 36.55 -5.82
N TRP A 59 18.46 37.81 -5.56
CA TRP A 59 17.79 38.68 -6.55
C TRP A 59 18.76 39.18 -7.61
N GLU A 60 20.00 39.43 -7.22
CA GLU A 60 21.06 39.80 -8.16
C GLU A 60 21.45 38.59 -9.03
N ALA A 61 21.52 37.40 -8.44
CA ALA A 61 21.67 36.15 -9.18
C ALA A 61 20.55 35.99 -10.23
N LEU A 62 19.28 36.17 -9.83
CA LEU A 62 18.15 36.12 -10.76
C LEU A 62 18.26 37.14 -11.89
N ARG A 63 18.67 38.38 -11.59
CA ARG A 63 18.90 39.43 -12.58
C ARG A 63 19.97 39.02 -13.60
N LEU A 64 21.08 38.48 -13.12
CA LEU A 64 22.19 38.02 -13.96
C LEU A 64 21.80 36.82 -14.82
N PHE A 65 21.05 35.85 -14.28
CA PHE A 65 20.55 34.71 -15.05
C PHE A 65 19.53 35.14 -16.12
N ARG A 66 18.65 36.10 -15.82
CA ARG A 66 17.73 36.67 -16.84
C ARG A 66 18.49 37.35 -17.96
N LEU A 67 19.49 38.19 -17.62
CA LEU A 67 20.32 38.84 -18.62
C LEU A 67 21.10 37.83 -19.46
N ALA A 68 21.65 36.78 -18.85
CA ALA A 68 22.33 35.70 -19.56
C ALA A 68 21.37 34.97 -20.53
N ALA A 69 20.14 34.67 -20.09
CA ALA A 69 19.10 34.07 -20.93
C ALA A 69 18.64 34.98 -22.08
N GLU A 70 18.60 36.31 -21.87
CA GLU A 70 18.28 37.27 -22.92
C GLU A 70 19.38 37.35 -24.00
N ILE A 71 20.64 37.19 -23.61
CA ILE A 71 21.79 37.26 -24.51
C ILE A 71 21.98 35.94 -25.26
N ALA A 72 21.80 34.80 -24.60
CA ALA A 72 21.83 33.46 -25.19
C ALA A 72 20.50 32.75 -24.95
N PRO A 73 19.48 33.03 -25.79
CA PRO A 73 18.14 32.47 -25.62
C PRO A 73 18.09 30.96 -25.79
N ASP A 74 19.06 30.33 -26.45
CA ASP A 74 19.12 28.88 -26.66
C ASP A 74 19.91 28.13 -25.57
N ASP A 75 20.60 28.84 -24.67
CA ASP A 75 21.37 28.22 -23.57
C ASP A 75 20.43 27.80 -22.42
N PRO A 76 20.36 26.50 -22.05
CA PRO A 76 19.55 26.04 -20.92
C PRO A 76 20.13 26.44 -19.55
N ALA A 77 21.43 26.76 -19.45
CA ALA A 77 22.10 26.95 -18.17
C ALA A 77 21.51 28.10 -17.32
N PRO A 78 21.23 29.30 -17.86
CA PRO A 78 20.63 30.38 -17.07
C PRO A 78 19.23 30.03 -16.54
N TRP A 79 18.42 29.28 -17.31
CA TRP A 79 17.10 28.80 -16.90
C TRP A 79 17.20 27.77 -15.78
N TYR A 80 18.16 26.85 -15.86
CA TYR A 80 18.43 25.90 -14.79
C TYR A 80 18.80 26.61 -13.49
N TRP A 81 19.67 27.62 -13.55
CA TRP A 81 20.03 28.38 -12.35
C TRP A 81 18.90 29.25 -11.81
N LYS A 82 17.94 29.67 -12.65
CA LYS A 82 16.69 30.27 -12.19
C LYS A 82 15.85 29.29 -11.34
N ILE A 83 15.81 28.00 -11.68
CA ILE A 83 15.17 26.96 -10.84
C ILE A 83 15.84 26.94 -9.47
N ARG A 84 17.17 26.95 -9.43
CA ARG A 84 17.96 26.94 -8.18
C ARG A 84 17.70 28.17 -7.30
N VAL A 85 17.53 29.36 -7.90
CA VAL A 85 17.08 30.56 -7.17
C VAL A 85 15.70 30.33 -6.55
N GLY A 86 14.78 29.75 -7.32
CA GLY A 86 13.42 29.46 -6.85
C GLY A 86 13.41 28.47 -5.67
N THR A 87 14.19 27.40 -5.76
CA THR A 87 14.38 26.43 -4.67
C THR A 87 14.96 27.09 -3.42
N TYR A 88 15.94 27.98 -3.57
CA TYR A 88 16.52 28.73 -2.45
C TYR A 88 15.47 29.62 -1.76
N LEU A 89 14.56 30.24 -2.52
CA LEU A 89 13.53 31.12 -1.98
C LEU A 89 12.49 30.36 -1.14
N GLY A 90 12.10 29.15 -1.55
CA GLY A 90 11.18 28.31 -0.77
C GLY A 90 9.81 28.95 -0.49
N SER A 91 9.35 29.82 -1.41
CA SER A 91 8.11 30.58 -1.32
C SER A 91 7.26 30.43 -2.59
N ALA A 92 6.05 30.97 -2.60
CA ALA A 92 5.20 31.01 -3.81
C ALA A 92 5.90 31.69 -5.00
N ASP A 93 6.63 32.79 -4.75
CA ASP A 93 7.45 33.46 -5.76
C ASP A 93 8.58 32.56 -6.25
N GLY A 94 9.23 31.85 -5.33
CA GLY A 94 10.26 30.86 -5.65
C GLY A 94 9.72 29.75 -6.55
N GLU A 95 8.52 29.25 -6.25
CA GLU A 95 7.87 28.22 -7.05
C GLU A 95 7.49 28.71 -8.47
N ALA A 96 6.99 29.94 -8.60
CA ALA A 96 6.74 30.56 -9.90
C ALA A 96 8.02 30.68 -10.74
N LEU A 97 9.16 30.99 -10.09
CA LEU A 97 10.47 30.98 -10.73
C LEU A 97 10.89 29.57 -11.14
N MET A 98 10.64 28.55 -10.30
CA MET A 98 10.92 27.15 -10.64
C MET A 98 10.09 26.68 -11.83
N ARG A 99 8.77 26.89 -11.85
CA ARG A 99 7.90 26.48 -12.96
C ARG A 99 8.33 27.12 -14.28
N SER A 100 8.58 28.42 -14.28
CA SER A 100 9.06 29.12 -15.48
C SER A 100 10.49 28.76 -15.86
N GLY A 101 11.35 28.41 -14.89
CA GLY A 101 12.68 27.87 -15.12
C GLY A 101 12.63 26.48 -15.77
N LEU A 102 11.80 25.58 -15.25
CA LEU A 102 11.58 24.23 -15.75
C LEU A 102 11.14 24.25 -17.22
N LEU A 103 10.08 25.01 -17.54
CA LEU A 103 9.62 25.13 -18.93
C LEU A 103 10.73 25.69 -19.85
N GLY A 104 11.50 26.67 -19.37
CA GLY A 104 12.64 27.22 -20.11
C GLY A 104 13.73 26.18 -20.40
N VAL A 105 14.09 25.36 -19.41
CA VAL A 105 15.06 24.27 -19.63
C VAL A 105 14.50 23.23 -20.58
N LEU A 106 13.28 22.74 -20.36
CA LEU A 106 12.65 21.70 -21.19
C LEU A 106 12.47 22.13 -22.65
N GLU A 107 12.25 23.41 -22.90
CA GLU A 107 12.16 23.94 -24.26
C GLU A 107 13.46 23.78 -25.05
N ARG A 108 14.60 23.82 -24.37
CA ARG A 108 15.92 23.81 -24.98
C ARG A 108 16.54 22.42 -24.95
N ASP A 109 16.62 21.84 -23.75
CA ASP A 109 17.19 20.52 -23.51
C ASP A 109 16.46 19.82 -22.35
N PRO A 110 15.50 18.92 -22.67
CA PRO A 110 14.80 18.12 -21.68
C PRO A 110 15.68 17.18 -20.84
N ARG A 111 16.93 16.94 -21.24
CA ARG A 111 17.90 16.09 -20.53
C ARG A 111 18.97 16.92 -19.82
N TYR A 112 18.80 18.23 -19.74
CA TYR A 112 19.79 19.10 -19.12
C TYR A 112 19.94 18.81 -17.62
N ARG A 113 21.07 18.18 -17.27
CA ARG A 113 21.45 17.86 -15.88
C ARG A 113 20.34 17.03 -15.18
N ASP A 114 20.05 17.41 -13.93
CA ASP A 114 19.09 16.86 -12.98
C ASP A 114 17.73 17.59 -13.04
N VAL A 115 17.34 18.23 -14.16
CA VAL A 115 16.14 19.08 -14.23
C VAL A 115 14.86 18.40 -13.75
N TRP A 116 14.71 17.10 -14.01
CA TRP A 116 13.53 16.33 -13.60
C TRP A 116 13.48 16.04 -12.10
N GLU A 117 14.58 16.15 -11.36
CA GLU A 117 14.58 16.02 -9.89
C GLU A 117 13.81 17.18 -9.22
N TYR A 118 13.70 18.32 -9.89
CA TYR A 118 12.93 19.47 -9.40
C TYR A 118 11.43 19.37 -9.71
N TRP A 119 11.00 18.37 -10.49
CA TRP A 119 9.62 18.24 -10.97
C TRP A 119 8.61 18.03 -9.84
N ASP A 120 8.93 17.19 -8.85
CA ASP A 120 8.09 16.98 -7.67
C ASP A 120 8.18 18.15 -6.66
N GLY A 121 9.04 19.13 -6.94
CA GLY A 121 9.20 20.34 -6.16
C GLY A 121 8.21 21.46 -6.52
N VAL A 122 7.35 21.32 -7.52
CA VAL A 122 6.44 22.40 -7.95
C VAL A 122 4.98 21.96 -7.96
N TYR A 123 4.05 22.91 -7.81
CA TYR A 123 2.63 22.61 -7.94
C TYR A 123 2.29 22.27 -9.40
N ARG A 124 1.77 21.06 -9.60
CA ARG A 124 1.46 20.47 -10.91
C ARG A 124 -0.02 20.55 -11.22
N ASN A 125 -0.49 21.74 -11.59
CA ASN A 125 -1.83 21.91 -12.13
C ASN A 125 -1.91 21.45 -13.61
N PRO A 126 -3.11 21.15 -14.15
CA PRO A 126 -3.25 20.67 -15.51
C PRO A 126 -2.60 21.59 -16.56
N ASP A 127 -2.78 22.91 -16.44
CA ASP A 127 -2.19 23.88 -17.38
C ASP A 127 -0.67 23.82 -17.43
N PHE A 128 0.00 23.61 -16.29
CA PHE A 128 1.45 23.41 -16.22
C PHE A 128 1.88 22.15 -16.97
N LEU A 129 1.18 21.05 -16.68
CA LEU A 129 1.47 19.74 -17.25
C LEU A 129 1.29 19.75 -18.77
N LEU A 130 0.20 20.38 -19.25
CA LEU A 130 -0.07 20.55 -20.67
C LEU A 130 0.96 21.46 -21.35
N SER A 131 1.35 22.58 -20.71
CA SER A 131 2.38 23.46 -21.24
C SER A 131 3.72 22.73 -21.40
N ALA A 132 4.11 21.94 -20.41
CA ALA A 132 5.31 21.13 -20.49
C ALA A 132 5.19 20.04 -21.57
N ALA A 133 4.06 19.34 -21.66
CA ALA A 133 3.82 18.32 -22.67
C ALA A 133 3.87 18.89 -24.10
N ASP A 134 3.33 20.09 -24.31
CA ASP A 134 3.39 20.80 -25.59
C ASP A 134 4.84 21.11 -25.99
N ILE A 135 5.62 21.65 -25.05
CA ILE A 135 7.06 21.91 -25.23
C ILE A 135 7.81 20.63 -25.66
N LEU A 136 7.54 19.51 -24.99
CA LEU A 136 8.21 18.23 -25.28
C LEU A 136 7.84 17.66 -26.66
N THR A 137 6.79 18.16 -27.32
CA THR A 137 6.46 17.76 -28.70
C THR A 137 7.60 18.06 -29.67
N ARG A 138 8.36 19.13 -29.45
CA ARG A 138 9.52 19.52 -30.29
C ARG A 138 10.71 18.58 -30.13
N HIS A 139 10.70 17.75 -29.09
CA HIS A 139 11.75 16.80 -28.73
C HIS A 139 11.26 15.35 -28.87
N ALA A 140 10.17 15.11 -29.62
CA ALA A 140 9.53 13.80 -29.73
C ALA A 140 10.38 12.72 -30.44
N ASP A 141 11.44 13.13 -31.15
CA ASP A 141 12.41 12.21 -31.75
C ASP A 141 13.22 11.44 -30.68
N ASP A 142 13.31 11.99 -29.47
CA ASP A 142 13.88 11.31 -28.32
C ASP A 142 12.82 10.42 -27.65
N PRO A 143 12.97 9.08 -27.68
CA PRO A 143 11.93 8.21 -27.18
C PRO A 143 11.67 8.34 -25.67
N GLY A 144 12.70 8.63 -24.87
CA GLY A 144 12.52 8.83 -23.43
C GLY A 144 11.73 10.11 -23.12
N VAL A 145 12.00 11.17 -23.87
CA VAL A 145 11.24 12.43 -23.78
C VAL A 145 9.81 12.26 -24.27
N ALA A 146 9.60 11.48 -25.33
CA ALA A 146 8.26 11.18 -25.84
C ALA A 146 7.41 10.37 -24.85
N VAL A 147 8.01 9.41 -24.13
CA VAL A 147 7.32 8.70 -23.02
C VAL A 147 7.01 9.66 -21.87
N GLN A 148 7.96 10.53 -21.49
CA GLN A 148 7.74 11.53 -20.45
C GLN A 148 6.59 12.49 -20.83
N ARG A 149 6.51 12.92 -22.09
CA ARG A 149 5.38 13.69 -22.63
C ARG A 149 4.05 12.94 -22.45
N ALA A 150 4.00 11.66 -22.80
CA ALA A 150 2.80 10.84 -22.62
C ALA A 150 2.37 10.78 -21.14
N ARG A 151 3.33 10.61 -20.22
CA ARG A 151 3.07 10.66 -18.77
C ARG A 151 2.45 11.98 -18.34
N LEU A 152 3.00 13.11 -18.79
CA LEU A 152 2.47 14.44 -18.46
C LEU A 152 1.01 14.62 -18.95
N LEU A 153 0.69 14.11 -20.13
CA LEU A 153 -0.68 14.15 -20.68
C LEU A 153 -1.65 13.30 -19.86
N VAL A 154 -1.24 12.09 -19.45
CA VAL A 154 -2.04 11.25 -18.53
C VAL A 154 -2.24 11.96 -17.19
N ASP A 155 -1.19 12.53 -16.59
CA ASP A 155 -1.27 13.25 -15.31
C ASP A 155 -2.13 14.52 -15.37
N ALA A 156 -2.24 15.13 -16.56
CA ALA A 156 -3.11 16.26 -16.84
C ALA A 156 -4.58 15.86 -17.09
N GLY A 157 -4.86 14.56 -17.34
CA GLY A 157 -6.17 14.06 -17.76
C GLY A 157 -6.45 14.20 -19.27
N ALA A 158 -5.45 14.53 -20.08
CA ALA A 158 -5.53 14.64 -21.53
C ALA A 158 -5.30 13.29 -22.21
N TYR A 159 -6.22 12.35 -21.96
CA TYR A 159 -6.04 10.94 -22.31
C TYR A 159 -6.00 10.68 -23.82
N ALA A 160 -6.76 11.44 -24.63
CA ALA A 160 -6.78 11.26 -26.08
C ALA A 160 -5.44 11.69 -26.70
N GLU A 161 -4.88 12.80 -26.23
CA GLU A 161 -3.56 13.29 -26.61
C GLU A 161 -2.46 12.34 -26.12
N ALA A 162 -2.63 11.76 -24.93
CA ALA A 162 -1.72 10.73 -24.41
C ALA A 162 -1.72 9.47 -25.29
N ASP A 163 -2.90 8.97 -25.67
CA ASP A 163 -3.04 7.81 -26.56
C ASP A 163 -2.36 8.08 -27.91
N ALA A 164 -2.55 9.27 -28.49
CA ALA A 164 -1.90 9.69 -29.72
C ALA A 164 -0.37 9.79 -29.55
N ALA A 165 0.11 10.32 -28.43
CA ALA A 165 1.54 10.38 -28.11
C ALA A 165 2.16 8.98 -28.04
N ILE A 166 1.47 8.06 -27.36
CA ILE A 166 1.92 6.68 -27.19
C ILE A 166 1.92 5.93 -28.54
N ALA A 167 0.90 6.16 -29.38
CA ALA A 167 0.82 5.55 -30.70
C ALA A 167 1.96 6.00 -31.64
N ALA A 168 2.47 7.21 -31.45
CA ALA A 168 3.60 7.75 -32.20
C ALA A 168 4.97 7.24 -31.74
N LEU A 169 5.07 6.56 -30.59
CA LEU A 169 6.34 6.04 -30.09
C LEU A 169 6.94 4.97 -31.02
N PRO A 170 8.28 4.82 -31.08
CA PRO A 170 8.91 3.70 -31.76
C PRO A 170 8.40 2.35 -31.24
N ARG A 171 8.31 1.34 -32.12
CA ARG A 171 7.79 0.00 -31.77
C ARG A 171 8.50 -0.65 -30.58
N GLU A 172 9.79 -0.39 -30.42
CA GLU A 172 10.57 -0.90 -29.28
C GLU A 172 10.06 -0.33 -27.95
N MET A 173 9.79 0.98 -27.89
CA MET A 173 9.24 1.65 -26.71
C MET A 173 7.78 1.30 -26.46
N GLN A 174 6.99 1.00 -27.51
CA GLN A 174 5.62 0.50 -27.33
C GLN A 174 5.57 -0.84 -26.56
N ASN A 175 6.71 -1.53 -26.42
CA ASN A 175 6.84 -2.75 -25.62
C ASN A 175 7.45 -2.51 -24.22
N ASP A 176 7.72 -1.27 -23.82
CA ASP A 176 8.17 -0.90 -22.46
C ASP A 176 7.02 -1.06 -21.45
N GLY A 177 7.32 -1.58 -20.26
CA GLY A 177 6.32 -1.84 -19.22
C GLY A 177 5.62 -0.57 -18.74
N GLY A 178 6.37 0.54 -18.65
CA GLY A 178 5.83 1.84 -18.28
C GLY A 178 4.90 2.44 -19.33
N VAL A 179 5.14 2.18 -20.62
CA VAL A 179 4.22 2.62 -21.69
C VAL A 179 2.89 1.87 -21.60
N TRP A 180 2.91 0.55 -21.32
CA TRP A 180 1.68 -0.20 -21.05
C TRP A 180 0.96 0.30 -19.79
N ALA A 181 1.72 0.67 -18.75
CA ALA A 181 1.16 1.25 -17.54
C ALA A 181 0.44 2.59 -17.79
N LEU A 182 0.98 3.44 -18.67
CA LEU A 182 0.32 4.69 -19.08
C LEU A 182 -0.97 4.44 -19.86
N LYS A 183 -0.97 3.50 -20.81
CA LYS A 183 -2.19 3.10 -21.54
C LYS A 183 -3.26 2.61 -20.57
N ALA A 184 -2.88 1.72 -19.66
CA ALA A 184 -3.75 1.17 -18.65
C ALA A 184 -4.38 2.28 -17.78
N GLN A 185 -3.55 3.18 -17.26
CA GLN A 185 -4.02 4.31 -16.46
C GLN A 185 -4.99 5.19 -17.23
N ALA A 186 -4.67 5.57 -18.48
CA ALA A 186 -5.55 6.40 -19.31
C ALA A 186 -6.90 5.73 -19.58
N ALA A 187 -6.95 4.42 -19.79
CA ALA A 187 -8.20 3.67 -19.93
C ALA A 187 -8.99 3.58 -18.63
N LEU A 188 -8.34 3.19 -17.52
CA LEU A 188 -8.98 3.01 -16.22
C LEU A 188 -9.54 4.33 -15.67
N GLU A 189 -8.79 5.43 -15.81
CA GLU A 189 -9.25 6.75 -15.35
C GLU A 189 -10.42 7.29 -16.19
N ARG A 190 -10.62 6.82 -17.43
CA ARG A 190 -11.80 7.09 -18.28
C ARG A 190 -12.97 6.13 -18.04
N GLY A 191 -12.79 5.10 -17.21
CA GLY A 191 -13.80 4.08 -16.94
C GLY A 191 -13.83 2.90 -17.92
N ASP A 192 -12.85 2.77 -18.81
CA ASP A 192 -12.67 1.57 -19.65
C ASP A 192 -11.92 0.49 -18.86
N SER A 193 -12.64 -0.17 -17.95
CA SER A 193 -12.06 -1.18 -17.06
C SER A 193 -11.55 -2.41 -17.80
N ILE A 194 -12.17 -2.79 -18.93
CA ILE A 194 -11.83 -4.02 -19.66
C ILE A 194 -10.46 -3.88 -20.31
N ASN A 195 -10.26 -2.86 -21.15
CA ASN A 195 -8.96 -2.64 -21.79
C ASN A 195 -7.91 -2.19 -20.76
N GLY A 196 -8.33 -1.36 -19.81
CA GLY A 196 -7.47 -0.87 -18.75
C GLY A 196 -6.80 -1.97 -17.92
N LEU A 197 -7.58 -2.97 -17.48
CA LEU A 197 -7.05 -4.12 -16.73
C LEU A 197 -6.15 -5.00 -17.60
N ALA A 198 -6.55 -5.30 -18.83
CA ALA A 198 -5.75 -6.10 -19.76
C ALA A 198 -4.38 -5.45 -20.05
N TRP A 199 -4.37 -4.12 -20.24
CA TRP A 199 -3.13 -3.37 -20.44
C TRP A 199 -2.29 -3.26 -19.18
N TYR A 200 -2.92 -3.19 -18.00
CA TYR A 200 -2.20 -3.18 -16.74
C TYR A 200 -1.51 -4.53 -16.47
N GLU A 201 -2.18 -5.64 -16.79
CA GLU A 201 -1.56 -6.97 -16.71
C GLU A 201 -0.35 -7.08 -17.65
N GLU A 202 -0.47 -6.52 -18.86
CA GLU A 202 0.65 -6.45 -19.81
C GLU A 202 1.82 -5.60 -19.29
N ALA A 203 1.51 -4.49 -18.61
CA ALA A 203 2.50 -3.67 -17.94
C ALA A 203 3.24 -4.47 -16.85
N VAL A 204 2.51 -5.19 -15.99
CA VAL A 204 3.09 -6.04 -14.94
C VAL A 204 3.95 -7.17 -15.54
N ARG A 205 3.50 -7.84 -16.62
CA ARG A 205 4.31 -8.85 -17.33
C ARG A 205 5.62 -8.29 -17.88
N ARG A 206 5.70 -6.98 -18.10
CA ARG A 206 6.87 -6.26 -18.63
C ARG A 206 7.56 -5.36 -17.60
N ALA A 207 7.25 -5.50 -16.31
CA ALA A 207 7.77 -4.61 -15.27
C ALA A 207 9.31 -4.53 -15.18
N ALA A 208 10.01 -5.58 -15.63
CA ALA A 208 11.48 -5.58 -15.73
C ALA A 208 12.02 -4.57 -16.75
N ARG A 209 11.20 -4.14 -17.70
CA ARG A 209 11.51 -3.14 -18.75
C ARG A 209 10.70 -1.86 -18.54
N ASP A 210 10.44 -1.47 -17.30
CA ASP A 210 9.87 -0.16 -16.97
C ASP A 210 11.01 0.84 -16.78
N SER A 211 11.40 1.50 -17.86
CA SER A 211 12.57 2.38 -17.91
C SER A 211 12.44 3.65 -17.05
N LEU A 212 11.21 4.14 -16.86
CA LEU A 212 10.91 5.37 -16.10
C LEU A 212 10.22 5.10 -14.75
N GLN A 213 10.16 3.84 -14.32
CA GLN A 213 9.52 3.40 -13.07
C GLN A 213 8.05 3.87 -12.96
N ILE A 214 7.34 3.93 -14.08
CA ILE A 214 5.96 4.42 -14.14
C ILE A 214 5.03 3.54 -13.29
N LEU A 215 5.20 2.21 -13.33
CA LEU A 215 4.39 1.29 -12.53
C LEU A 215 4.52 1.57 -11.04
N TRP A 216 5.76 1.84 -10.58
CA TRP A 216 6.00 2.18 -9.20
C TRP A 216 5.36 3.50 -8.82
N HIS A 217 5.57 4.56 -9.61
CA HIS A 217 4.97 5.87 -9.35
C HIS A 217 3.43 5.83 -9.28
N GLN A 218 2.79 4.92 -10.02
CA GLN A 218 1.34 4.75 -9.96
C GLN A 218 0.85 4.17 -8.64
N VAL A 219 1.63 3.31 -7.97
CA VAL A 219 1.18 2.57 -6.77
C VAL A 219 1.89 2.96 -5.48
N ALA A 220 3.04 3.64 -5.55
CA ALA A 220 3.84 4.05 -4.40
C ALA A 220 3.04 4.75 -3.28
N PRO A 221 2.04 5.62 -3.57
CA PRO A 221 1.26 6.26 -2.51
C PRO A 221 0.48 5.29 -1.59
N ILE A 222 0.16 4.08 -2.06
CA ILE A 222 -0.57 3.04 -1.31
C ILE A 222 0.34 1.87 -0.88
N ALA A 223 1.64 1.94 -1.16
CA ALA A 223 2.61 0.95 -0.72
C ALA A 223 2.77 0.96 0.81
N TRP A 224 3.07 -0.20 1.38
CA TRP A 224 3.49 -0.34 2.77
C TRP A 224 4.97 0.07 2.91
N PRO A 225 5.42 0.47 4.12
CA PRO A 225 6.83 0.85 4.34
C PRO A 225 7.84 -0.23 3.89
N ASP A 226 7.52 -1.50 4.14
CA ASP A 226 8.38 -2.62 3.73
C ASP A 226 8.38 -2.84 2.21
N GLU A 227 7.26 -2.54 1.53
CA GLU A 227 7.17 -2.62 0.06
C GLU A 227 7.98 -1.51 -0.61
N ASP A 228 7.96 -0.28 -0.07
CA ASP A 228 8.81 0.84 -0.53
C ASP A 228 10.29 0.48 -0.38
N SER A 229 10.69 0.02 0.81
CA SER A 229 12.06 -0.41 1.09
C SER A 229 12.51 -1.57 0.19
N THR A 230 11.63 -2.55 -0.03
CA THR A 230 11.90 -3.68 -0.92
C THR A 230 12.08 -3.22 -2.36
N TYR A 231 11.17 -2.38 -2.88
CA TYR A 231 11.21 -1.96 -4.28
C TYR A 231 12.48 -1.18 -4.63
N THR A 232 12.95 -0.31 -3.72
CA THR A 232 14.15 0.52 -3.95
C THR A 232 15.44 -0.29 -4.17
N THR A 233 15.50 -1.51 -3.66
CA THR A 233 16.66 -2.42 -3.79
C THR A 233 16.40 -3.60 -4.73
N LEU A 234 15.21 -3.65 -5.34
CA LEU A 234 14.73 -4.78 -6.11
C LEU A 234 15.39 -4.85 -7.50
N ASP A 235 15.92 -6.04 -7.84
CA ASP A 235 16.38 -6.32 -9.19
C ASP A 235 15.23 -6.19 -10.21
N PRO A 236 15.45 -5.59 -11.40
CA PRO A 236 14.40 -5.44 -12.39
C PRO A 236 13.67 -6.74 -12.75
N ALA A 237 14.36 -7.89 -12.79
CA ALA A 237 13.71 -9.16 -13.12
C ALA A 237 12.67 -9.60 -12.06
N ALA A 238 12.86 -9.20 -10.80
CA ALA A 238 11.95 -9.54 -9.70
C ALA A 238 10.71 -8.62 -9.63
N ARG A 239 10.67 -7.52 -10.40
CA ARG A 239 9.55 -6.56 -10.38
C ARG A 239 8.21 -7.17 -10.78
N VAL A 240 8.20 -8.15 -11.69
CA VAL A 240 6.98 -8.85 -12.13
C VAL A 240 6.33 -9.56 -10.94
N THR A 241 7.12 -10.33 -10.20
CA THR A 241 6.74 -11.06 -8.99
C THR A 241 6.27 -10.08 -7.90
N PHE A 242 7.00 -8.98 -7.70
CA PHE A 242 6.63 -7.93 -6.75
C PHE A 242 5.24 -7.35 -7.04
N PHE A 243 4.94 -6.90 -8.26
CA PHE A 243 3.64 -6.28 -8.55
C PHE A 243 2.48 -7.27 -8.49
N ARG A 244 2.70 -8.56 -8.83
CA ARG A 244 1.69 -9.60 -8.63
C ARG A 244 1.36 -9.77 -7.15
N ALA A 245 2.38 -9.88 -6.32
CA ALA A 245 2.24 -9.99 -4.87
C ALA A 245 1.63 -8.74 -4.23
N PHE A 246 2.00 -7.55 -4.74
CA PHE A 246 1.48 -6.26 -4.29
C PHE A 246 -0.05 -6.18 -4.43
N TRP A 247 -0.57 -6.62 -5.58
CA TRP A 247 -2.00 -6.61 -5.85
C TRP A 247 -2.73 -7.79 -5.20
N ALA A 248 -2.12 -8.97 -5.12
CA ALA A 248 -2.71 -10.13 -4.41
C ALA A 248 -3.04 -9.80 -2.95
N ARG A 249 -2.16 -9.06 -2.25
CA ARG A 249 -2.40 -8.57 -0.87
C ARG A 249 -3.61 -7.65 -0.74
N ARG A 250 -4.02 -7.02 -1.85
CA ARG A 250 -5.07 -6.00 -1.90
C ARG A 250 -6.29 -6.47 -2.69
N GLU A 251 -6.36 -7.75 -3.05
CA GLU A 251 -7.49 -8.31 -3.80
C GLU A 251 -8.75 -8.40 -2.93
N PRO A 252 -9.84 -7.71 -3.31
CA PRO A 252 -11.02 -7.63 -2.49
C PRO A 252 -12.04 -8.74 -2.77
N ASP A 253 -12.01 -9.37 -3.93
CA ASP A 253 -12.96 -10.45 -4.22
C ASP A 253 -12.30 -11.59 -4.97
N LEU A 254 -12.03 -12.68 -4.27
CA LEU A 254 -11.47 -13.88 -4.90
C LEU A 254 -12.47 -14.58 -5.85
N ASN A 255 -13.76 -14.21 -5.82
CA ASN A 255 -14.80 -14.81 -6.66
C ASN A 255 -14.77 -14.27 -8.11
N THR A 256 -14.03 -13.20 -8.36
CA THR A 256 -13.89 -12.61 -9.70
C THR A 256 -12.49 -12.82 -10.25
N ASP A 257 -12.35 -12.75 -11.58
CA ASP A 257 -11.07 -12.90 -12.26
C ASP A 257 -10.16 -11.67 -12.13
N PRO A 258 -10.63 -10.44 -12.44
CA PRO A 258 -9.81 -9.27 -12.26
C PRO A 258 -9.85 -8.76 -10.82
N ASN A 259 -8.70 -8.36 -10.30
CA ASN A 259 -8.62 -7.65 -9.03
C ASN A 259 -9.25 -6.24 -9.15
N GLU A 260 -10.45 -6.05 -8.62
CA GLU A 260 -11.20 -4.79 -8.73
C GLU A 260 -10.52 -3.63 -8.01
N ARG A 261 -9.65 -3.91 -7.04
CA ARG A 261 -8.90 -2.87 -6.34
C ARG A 261 -8.00 -2.08 -7.27
N ILE A 262 -7.55 -2.67 -8.40
CA ILE A 262 -6.79 -1.96 -9.44
C ILE A 262 -7.66 -0.89 -10.09
N VAL A 263 -8.89 -1.24 -10.53
CA VAL A 263 -9.83 -0.28 -11.13
C VAL A 263 -10.17 0.83 -10.14
N GLU A 264 -10.49 0.42 -8.91
CA GLU A 264 -10.76 1.35 -7.81
C GLU A 264 -9.58 2.29 -7.56
N HIS A 265 -8.34 1.78 -7.57
CA HIS A 265 -7.13 2.58 -7.35
C HIS A 265 -7.01 3.72 -8.35
N PHE A 266 -7.15 3.44 -9.64
CA PHE A 266 -7.04 4.47 -10.66
C PHE A 266 -8.21 5.46 -10.63
N SER A 267 -9.41 4.99 -10.27
CA SER A 267 -10.54 5.91 -9.97
C SER A 267 -10.22 6.84 -8.81
N ARG A 268 -9.68 6.31 -7.71
CA ARG A 268 -9.26 7.11 -6.54
C ARG A 268 -8.11 8.05 -6.88
N LEU A 269 -7.16 7.61 -7.72
CA LEU A 269 -6.02 8.42 -8.17
C LEU A 269 -6.46 9.64 -8.96
N ARG A 270 -7.39 9.46 -9.91
CA ARG A 270 -8.00 10.56 -10.65
C ARG A 270 -8.66 11.57 -9.71
N THR A 271 -9.45 11.09 -8.73
CA THR A 271 -10.12 11.96 -7.77
C THR A 271 -9.14 12.69 -6.84
N ALA A 272 -8.11 12.00 -6.34
CA ALA A 272 -7.08 12.60 -5.50
C ALA A 272 -6.29 13.68 -6.24
N ARG A 273 -5.97 13.45 -7.53
CA ARG A 273 -5.36 14.46 -8.40
C ARG A 273 -6.28 15.65 -8.66
N ALA A 274 -7.60 15.44 -8.72
CA ALA A 274 -8.53 16.54 -8.89
C ALA A 274 -8.69 17.39 -7.61
N ARG A 275 -8.73 16.77 -6.42
CA ARG A 275 -9.18 17.41 -5.17
C ARG A 275 -8.09 17.68 -4.14
N PHE A 276 -7.03 16.87 -4.12
CA PHE A 276 -6.11 16.76 -2.97
C PHE A 276 -4.63 16.86 -3.36
N ARG A 277 -4.32 17.57 -4.45
CA ARG A 277 -2.93 17.88 -4.83
C ARG A 277 -2.23 18.68 -3.75
N LEU A 278 -0.94 18.44 -3.61
CA LEU A 278 -0.07 19.29 -2.81
C LEU A 278 0.13 20.65 -3.50
N LEU A 279 -0.32 21.72 -2.85
CA LEU A 279 -0.32 23.09 -3.35
C LEU A 279 1.00 23.81 -3.09
N HIS A 280 1.68 23.54 -1.97
CA HIS A 280 2.92 24.25 -1.60
C HIS A 280 4.10 23.30 -1.35
N PRO A 281 4.56 22.54 -2.37
CA PRO A 281 5.68 21.60 -2.24
C PRO A 281 6.99 22.23 -1.77
N GLN A 282 7.19 23.54 -1.99
CA GLN A 282 8.35 24.30 -1.54
C GLN A 282 8.24 24.83 -0.10
N SER A 283 7.14 24.54 0.61
CA SER A 283 7.07 24.86 2.03
C SER A 283 8.17 24.12 2.80
N ARG A 284 8.84 24.85 3.70
CA ARG A 284 9.81 24.30 4.65
C ARG A 284 9.24 23.18 5.52
N PHE A 285 7.92 23.09 5.68
CA PHE A 285 7.28 21.95 6.33
C PHE A 285 7.71 20.63 5.69
N HIS A 286 7.85 20.58 4.37
CA HIS A 286 8.10 19.34 3.64
C HIS A 286 9.56 18.87 3.65
N TYR A 287 10.53 19.69 4.07
CA TYR A 287 11.96 19.35 3.99
C TYR A 287 12.82 19.84 5.17
N SER A 288 12.23 20.47 6.20
CA SER A 288 12.94 20.78 7.45
C SER A 288 12.23 20.15 8.64
N LEU A 289 12.94 19.25 9.31
CA LEU A 289 12.50 18.64 10.55
C LEU A 289 12.36 19.70 11.65
N GLU A 290 13.26 20.67 11.70
CA GLU A 290 13.21 21.78 12.67
C GLU A 290 11.96 22.63 12.46
N ARG A 291 11.60 22.93 11.20
CA ARG A 291 10.37 23.68 10.92
C ARG A 291 9.12 22.91 11.34
N ARG A 292 9.05 21.60 11.07
CA ARG A 292 7.95 20.75 11.56
C ARG A 292 7.89 20.75 13.09
N THR A 293 9.04 20.66 13.74
CA THR A 293 9.17 20.71 15.21
C THR A 293 8.67 22.04 15.78
N ILE A 294 9.07 23.16 15.16
CA ILE A 294 8.64 24.50 15.59
C ILE A 294 7.14 24.68 15.38
N LEU A 295 6.59 24.26 14.24
CA LEU A 295 5.16 24.36 13.97
C LEU A 295 4.34 23.49 14.94
N GLY A 296 4.75 22.25 15.19
CA GLY A 296 4.11 21.39 16.20
C GLY A 296 4.15 22.01 17.60
N ALA A 297 5.28 22.60 18.00
CA ALA A 297 5.41 23.28 19.29
C ALA A 297 4.65 24.62 19.38
N GLN A 298 4.53 25.37 18.26
CA GLN A 298 3.79 26.63 18.19
C GLN A 298 2.28 26.41 18.24
N SER A 299 1.76 25.36 17.59
CA SER A 299 0.37 24.93 17.75
C SER A 299 0.02 24.67 19.22
N GLY A 300 0.92 24.02 19.97
CA GLY A 300 0.79 23.83 21.43
C GLY A 300 0.73 25.12 22.26
N ARG A 301 1.39 26.20 21.82
CA ARG A 301 1.41 27.49 22.54
C ARG A 301 0.27 28.44 22.17
N VAL A 302 -0.16 28.44 20.91
CA VAL A 302 -1.39 29.16 20.48
C VAL A 302 -2.60 28.59 21.22
N LEU A 303 -2.62 27.28 21.49
CA LEU A 303 -3.62 26.62 22.32
C LEU A 303 -3.61 27.09 23.79
N GLN A 304 -2.42 27.33 24.37
CA GLN A 304 -2.30 27.85 25.73
C GLN A 304 -2.74 29.31 25.86
N ALA A 305 -2.53 30.12 24.81
CA ALA A 305 -2.97 31.52 24.75
C ALA A 305 -4.48 31.65 24.53
N ILE A 306 -5.08 30.83 23.65
CA ILE A 306 -6.54 30.78 23.45
C ILE A 306 -7.26 30.34 24.74
N GLN A 307 -6.65 29.49 25.55
CA GLN A 307 -7.19 29.04 26.83
C GLN A 307 -7.10 30.10 27.95
N GLN A 308 -6.27 31.14 27.79
CA GLN A 308 -6.14 32.24 28.77
C GLN A 308 -7.03 33.46 28.45
N ASP A 309 -7.50 33.60 27.20
CA ASP A 309 -8.35 34.73 26.76
C ASP A 309 -9.84 34.39 26.61
N PHE A 310 -10.26 33.14 26.82
CA PHE A 310 -11.64 32.67 26.59
C PHE A 310 -12.63 32.86 27.75
N ASP A 311 -12.30 33.70 28.73
CA ASP A 311 -13.23 34.11 29.81
C ASP A 311 -14.03 35.40 29.48
N PHE A 312 -13.88 35.98 28.26
CA PHE A 312 -14.47 37.30 27.96
C PHE A 312 -15.71 37.32 27.05
N PHE A 313 -16.15 36.21 26.43
CA PHE A 313 -17.30 36.26 25.52
C PHE A 313 -18.28 35.07 25.61
N VAL A 314 -19.53 35.45 25.94
CA VAL A 314 -20.83 34.79 25.71
C VAL A 314 -21.44 33.97 26.85
N SER A 315 -22.10 34.70 27.74
CA SER A 315 -23.41 34.32 28.29
C SER A 315 -24.49 34.36 27.21
N GLY A 316 -25.31 33.32 27.06
CA GLY A 316 -26.58 33.42 26.33
C GLY A 316 -27.07 32.14 25.68
N VAL A 317 -27.90 31.38 26.40
CA VAL A 317 -28.49 30.09 26.02
C VAL A 317 -29.53 30.21 24.90
N VAL A 318 -29.42 29.35 23.87
CA VAL A 318 -30.54 28.92 23.02
C VAL A 318 -30.59 27.38 23.03
N PRO A 319 -31.72 26.73 23.36
CA PRO A 319 -31.82 25.28 23.39
C PRO A 319 -31.97 24.72 21.97
N GLY A 320 -31.07 23.81 21.59
CA GLY A 320 -31.18 23.02 20.35
C GLY A 320 -30.21 23.43 19.25
N ARG A 321 -28.89 23.44 19.52
CA ARG A 321 -27.79 23.28 18.53
C ARG A 321 -26.43 23.14 19.24
N SER A 322 -25.60 22.25 18.68
CA SER A 322 -24.12 22.14 18.70
C SER A 322 -23.34 22.09 20.03
N ARG A 323 -23.06 20.86 20.50
CA ARG A 323 -21.97 20.51 21.46
C ARG A 323 -20.53 20.71 20.92
N PHE A 324 -20.38 21.29 19.72
CA PHE A 324 -19.08 21.46 19.06
C PHE A 324 -18.35 22.72 19.55
N GLU A 325 -19.10 23.73 20.00
CA GLU A 325 -18.55 24.99 20.51
C GLU A 325 -18.00 24.82 21.94
N ASP A 326 -18.60 23.94 22.76
CA ASP A 326 -18.18 23.69 24.16
C ASP A 326 -16.91 22.82 24.31
N ILE A 327 -16.52 22.03 23.30
CA ILE A 327 -15.35 21.12 23.39
C ILE A 327 -14.05 21.84 22.98
N ILE A 328 -14.13 22.81 22.06
CA ILE A 328 -12.97 23.60 21.64
C ILE A 328 -12.45 24.49 22.80
N GLN A 329 -13.34 24.89 23.72
CA GLN A 329 -13.00 25.74 24.87
C GLN A 329 -12.47 24.98 26.11
N GLY A 330 -12.49 23.63 26.15
CA GLY A 330 -12.39 22.89 27.42
C GLY A 330 -11.10 22.11 27.75
N ALA A 331 -10.30 21.59 26.81
CA ALA A 331 -9.50 20.39 27.15
C ALA A 331 -8.01 20.27 26.70
N GLY A 332 -7.41 21.22 25.96
CA GLY A 332 -5.97 21.17 25.64
C GLY A 332 -5.51 19.95 24.81
N LEU A 333 -5.46 20.06 23.47
CA LEU A 333 -5.18 18.89 22.61
C LEU A 333 -4.27 19.16 21.40
N GLY A 334 -3.25 18.30 21.27
CA GLY A 334 -2.39 18.08 20.12
C GLY A 334 -1.16 17.22 20.51
N VAL A 335 -1.03 16.01 19.93
CA VAL A 335 0.20 15.19 20.01
C VAL A 335 1.19 15.67 18.95
N ASP A 336 2.49 15.51 19.16
CA ASP A 336 3.51 16.00 18.25
C ASP A 336 3.45 15.27 16.90
N VAL A 337 3.40 16.04 15.80
CA VAL A 337 3.40 15.51 14.41
C VAL A 337 4.65 14.65 14.13
N ARG A 338 5.70 14.76 14.96
CA ARG A 338 6.88 13.86 14.96
C ARG A 338 6.55 12.39 15.22
N ASP A 339 5.45 12.08 15.88
CA ASP A 339 5.08 10.71 16.23
C ASP A 339 4.42 9.96 15.05
N LEU A 340 4.14 10.66 13.94
CA LEU A 340 3.80 10.00 12.69
C LEU A 340 5.07 9.47 12.03
N PRO A 341 5.07 8.22 11.52
CA PRO A 341 6.23 7.65 10.85
C PRO A 341 6.50 8.40 9.53
N GLU A 342 7.40 9.38 9.56
CA GLU A 342 7.98 9.99 8.36
C GLU A 342 9.35 9.36 8.12
N PRO A 343 9.56 8.64 7.00
CA PRO A 343 10.75 7.83 6.79
C PRO A 343 12.02 8.65 6.57
N ASP A 344 11.92 9.92 6.15
CA ASP A 344 13.04 10.70 5.63
C ASP A 344 12.96 12.21 5.96
N SER A 345 13.99 12.96 5.55
CA SER A 345 14.03 14.43 5.62
C SER A 345 12.89 15.08 4.81
N ILE A 346 12.42 14.41 3.76
CA ILE A 346 11.30 14.81 2.89
C ILE A 346 10.01 14.09 3.29
N THR A 347 8.93 14.84 3.52
CA THR A 347 7.63 14.25 3.89
C THR A 347 7.00 13.44 2.75
N ARG A 348 6.24 12.39 3.09
CA ARG A 348 5.43 11.61 2.12
C ARG A 348 4.51 12.47 1.24
N TYR A 349 3.99 13.58 1.78
CA TYR A 349 3.13 14.51 1.04
C TYR A 349 3.83 15.04 -0.21
N ARG A 350 5.07 15.53 -0.05
CA ARG A 350 5.90 16.04 -1.13
C ARG A 350 6.36 14.94 -2.07
N ARG A 351 6.77 13.79 -1.53
CA ARG A 351 7.20 12.64 -2.34
C ARG A 351 6.12 12.22 -3.35
N TYR A 352 4.87 12.17 -2.92
CA TYR A 352 3.77 11.68 -3.76
C TYR A 352 2.94 12.79 -4.41
N GLY A 353 3.13 14.05 -4.02
CA GLY A 353 2.41 15.19 -4.58
C GLY A 353 0.95 15.32 -4.12
N PHE A 354 0.61 14.72 -2.99
CA PHE A 354 -0.73 14.79 -2.39
C PHE A 354 -0.63 15.38 -0.98
N ASP A 355 -1.64 16.15 -0.59
CA ASP A 355 -1.82 16.51 0.81
C ASP A 355 -2.28 15.27 1.62
N GLY A 356 -2.41 15.40 2.94
CA GLY A 356 -2.78 14.27 3.80
C GLY A 356 -4.13 13.66 3.48
N ARG A 357 -5.08 14.46 2.97
CA ARG A 357 -6.40 13.97 2.55
C ARG A 357 -6.24 13.06 1.33
N GLY A 358 -5.42 13.46 0.37
CA GLY A 358 -5.15 12.66 -0.83
C GLY A 358 -4.52 11.31 -0.50
N LEU A 359 -3.57 11.26 0.43
CA LEU A 359 -2.93 10.00 0.85
C LEU A 359 -3.92 9.05 1.53
N ILE A 360 -4.79 9.57 2.41
CA ILE A 360 -5.84 8.76 3.06
C ILE A 360 -6.89 8.32 2.04
N TYR A 361 -7.29 9.22 1.14
CA TYR A 361 -8.29 8.94 0.11
C TYR A 361 -7.85 7.83 -0.86
N LEU A 362 -6.59 7.82 -1.29
CA LEU A 362 -6.07 6.75 -2.14
C LEU A 362 -6.20 5.36 -1.49
N ARG A 363 -6.06 5.31 -0.15
CA ARG A 363 -6.07 4.08 0.66
C ARG A 363 -7.45 3.63 1.11
N PHE A 364 -8.34 4.56 1.45
CA PHE A 364 -9.66 4.24 2.04
C PHE A 364 -10.86 4.77 1.23
N GLY A 365 -10.63 5.59 0.21
CA GLY A 365 -11.69 6.19 -0.58
C GLY A 365 -12.45 7.30 0.17
N GLU A 366 -13.71 7.49 -0.20
CA GLU A 366 -14.60 8.48 0.42
C GLU A 366 -14.85 8.13 1.91
N PRO A 367 -14.76 9.11 2.82
CA PRO A 367 -15.11 8.90 4.21
C PRO A 367 -16.62 8.73 4.39
N ALA A 368 -17.02 8.01 5.44
CA ALA A 368 -18.43 7.86 5.81
C ALA A 368 -19.03 9.20 6.28
N GLN A 369 -18.22 10.04 6.94
CA GLN A 369 -18.60 11.39 7.32
C GLN A 369 -17.40 12.34 7.19
N GLN A 370 -17.67 13.55 6.71
CA GLN A 370 -16.71 14.63 6.60
C GLN A 370 -17.20 15.82 7.42
N LEU A 371 -16.35 16.34 8.30
CA LEU A 371 -16.58 17.55 9.09
C LEU A 371 -15.56 18.59 8.65
N VAL A 372 -16.03 19.76 8.21
CA VAL A 372 -15.17 20.82 7.66
C VAL A 372 -15.37 22.10 8.46
N SER A 373 -14.28 22.72 8.90
CA SER A 373 -14.27 24.07 9.44
C SER A 373 -13.36 24.98 8.61
N ASN A 374 -13.98 25.80 7.76
CA ASN A 374 -13.25 26.76 6.92
C ASN A 374 -12.59 27.87 7.75
N ALA A 375 -13.22 28.26 8.87
CA ALA A 375 -12.70 29.33 9.73
C ALA A 375 -11.35 28.97 10.38
N PHE A 376 -11.15 27.68 10.67
CA PHE A 376 -9.92 27.18 11.30
C PHE A 376 -9.02 26.41 10.33
N GLY A 377 -9.45 26.20 9.08
CA GLY A 377 -8.70 25.41 8.10
C GLY A 377 -8.51 23.96 8.56
N VAL A 378 -9.52 23.38 9.22
CA VAL A 378 -9.49 22.03 9.80
C VAL A 378 -10.56 21.16 9.15
N GLU A 379 -10.24 19.89 8.95
CA GLU A 379 -11.13 18.90 8.36
C GLU A 379 -10.96 17.57 9.11
N ALA A 380 -12.05 16.91 9.45
CA ALA A 380 -12.03 15.60 10.09
C ALA A 380 -12.86 14.59 9.29
N TRP A 381 -12.29 13.42 9.05
CA TRP A 381 -12.88 12.32 8.30
C TRP A 381 -13.12 11.12 9.21
N ASP A 382 -14.33 10.58 9.14
CA ASP A 382 -14.69 9.35 9.84
C ASP A 382 -14.80 8.20 8.84
N TYR A 383 -14.13 7.10 9.17
CA TYR A 383 -14.16 5.83 8.47
C TYR A 383 -14.68 4.73 9.38
N GLU A 384 -15.12 3.63 8.77
CA GLU A 384 -15.36 2.37 9.46
C GLU A 384 -14.27 1.39 9.03
N VAL A 385 -13.34 1.08 9.93
CA VAL A 385 -12.21 0.19 9.67
C VAL A 385 -12.31 -0.98 10.63
N ASN A 386 -12.51 -2.19 10.09
CA ASN A 386 -12.70 -3.42 10.88
C ASN A 386 -13.80 -3.27 11.96
N GLY A 387 -14.95 -2.68 11.61
CA GLY A 387 -16.07 -2.45 12.52
C GLY A 387 -15.83 -1.38 13.60
N THR A 388 -14.69 -0.67 13.55
CA THR A 388 -14.38 0.44 14.47
C THR A 388 -14.49 1.76 13.74
N ARG A 389 -15.15 2.74 14.36
CA ARG A 389 -15.17 4.12 13.86
C ARG A 389 -13.79 4.75 14.05
N THR A 390 -13.11 5.02 12.95
CA THR A 390 -11.75 5.57 12.91
C THR A 390 -11.81 7.00 12.41
N ARG A 391 -11.46 7.96 13.27
CA ARG A 391 -11.34 9.37 12.91
C ARG A 391 -9.89 9.73 12.59
N VAL A 392 -9.72 10.51 11.52
CA VAL A 392 -8.49 11.24 11.21
C VAL A 392 -8.80 12.72 11.01
N THR A 393 -7.88 13.58 11.44
CA THR A 393 -8.04 15.02 11.39
C THR A 393 -6.88 15.63 10.61
N PHE A 394 -7.19 16.65 9.84
CA PHE A 394 -6.27 17.39 8.99
C PHE A 394 -6.35 18.88 9.31
N ALA A 395 -5.21 19.57 9.24
CA ALA A 395 -5.15 21.02 9.41
C ALA A 395 -4.26 21.66 8.34
N ARG A 396 -4.57 22.90 7.95
CA ARG A 396 -3.68 23.72 7.15
C ARG A 396 -2.49 24.15 8.00
N ALA A 397 -1.34 23.51 7.78
CA ALA A 397 -0.14 23.77 8.57
C ALA A 397 1.13 23.91 7.74
N SER A 398 1.05 23.83 6.40
CA SER A 398 2.27 23.97 5.59
C SER A 398 2.74 25.42 5.43
N THR A 399 1.91 26.45 5.63
CA THR A 399 2.34 27.87 5.53
C THR A 399 1.75 28.74 6.65
N ASP A 400 2.32 29.93 6.87
CA ASP A 400 1.81 30.86 7.89
C ASP A 400 0.46 31.46 7.40
N GLY A 401 -0.66 31.04 8.00
CA GLY A 401 -2.01 31.54 7.65
C GLY A 401 -2.73 30.79 6.51
N GLY A 402 -2.24 29.62 6.11
CA GLY A 402 -2.84 28.80 5.05
C GLY A 402 -2.02 27.55 4.70
N GLY A 403 -2.30 26.94 3.56
CA GLY A 403 -1.44 25.89 2.99
C GLY A 403 -2.09 24.52 2.85
N ASP A 404 -1.26 23.49 2.75
CA ASP A 404 -1.65 22.10 2.53
C ASP A 404 -2.28 21.50 3.78
N MET A 405 -3.28 20.64 3.58
CA MET A 405 -3.89 19.87 4.66
C MET A 405 -2.96 18.72 5.03
N VAL A 406 -2.38 18.76 6.23
CA VAL A 406 -1.54 17.68 6.74
C VAL A 406 -2.26 16.97 7.87
N LEU A 407 -1.89 15.71 8.14
CA LEU A 407 -2.45 15.00 9.30
C LEU A 407 -2.11 15.76 10.58
N PHE A 408 -3.13 15.95 11.40
CA PHE A 408 -3.08 16.73 12.62
C PHE A 408 -3.89 16.00 13.70
N PRO A 409 -3.37 14.88 14.24
CA PRO A 409 -4.06 14.10 15.24
C PRO A 409 -4.26 14.93 16.51
N THR A 410 -5.50 15.01 16.98
CA THR A 410 -5.83 15.83 18.16
C THR A 410 -5.59 15.09 19.48
N ASN A 411 -5.46 13.77 19.46
CA ASN A 411 -5.25 12.94 20.64
C ASN A 411 -4.49 11.65 20.28
N GLN A 412 -4.11 10.85 21.29
CA GLN A 412 -3.35 9.61 21.10
C GLN A 412 -4.09 8.55 20.25
N VAL A 413 -5.42 8.49 20.35
CA VAL A 413 -6.23 7.56 19.53
C VAL A 413 -6.18 7.98 18.07
N GLU A 414 -6.34 9.28 17.77
CA GLU A 414 -6.22 9.79 16.40
C GLU A 414 -4.80 9.67 15.85
N LEU A 415 -3.76 9.79 16.68
CA LEU A 415 -2.38 9.54 16.26
C LEU A 415 -2.21 8.07 15.83
N HIS A 416 -2.65 7.14 16.66
CA HIS A 416 -2.64 5.71 16.36
C HIS A 416 -3.43 5.39 15.09
N ASN A 417 -4.64 5.95 14.96
CA ASN A 417 -5.49 5.82 13.78
C ASN A 417 -4.80 6.34 12.53
N SER A 418 -4.18 7.52 12.61
CA SER A 418 -3.48 8.15 11.49
C SER A 418 -2.29 7.31 11.03
N ALA A 419 -1.51 6.75 11.97
CA ALA A 419 -0.40 5.84 11.65
C ALA A 419 -0.92 4.57 10.94
N ILE A 420 -1.95 3.92 11.48
CA ILE A 420 -2.57 2.75 10.86
C ILE A 420 -3.10 3.07 9.45
N MET A 421 -3.79 4.19 9.29
CA MET A 421 -4.37 4.57 7.99
C MET A 421 -3.33 5.04 6.97
N LEU A 422 -2.13 5.44 7.41
CA LEU A 422 -1.02 5.71 6.49
C LEU A 422 -0.31 4.43 6.01
N GLU A 423 -0.50 3.32 6.72
CA GLU A 423 0.19 2.06 6.47
C GLU A 423 -0.74 0.97 5.94
N ARG A 424 -2.05 1.10 6.08
CA ARG A 424 -3.02 0.12 5.59
C ARG A 424 -3.73 0.60 4.32
N ASP A 425 -4.42 -0.34 3.69
CA ASP A 425 -5.23 -0.12 2.50
C ASP A 425 -6.57 -0.83 2.66
N ALA A 426 -7.65 -0.26 2.11
CA ALA A 426 -8.97 -0.84 2.13
C ALA A 426 -9.68 -0.64 0.77
N SER A 427 -10.41 -1.67 0.32
CA SER A 427 -11.28 -1.58 -0.86
C SER A 427 -12.69 -1.12 -0.48
N SER A 428 -13.39 -0.48 -1.43
CA SER A 428 -14.83 -0.19 -1.33
C SER A 428 -15.69 -1.46 -1.24
N LEU A 429 -15.18 -2.60 -1.70
CA LEU A 429 -15.81 -3.91 -1.51
C LEU A 429 -15.49 -4.43 -0.10
N ALA A 430 -16.21 -3.89 0.89
CA ALA A 430 -16.07 -4.26 2.28
C ALA A 430 -16.62 -5.66 2.58
N ALA A 431 -15.94 -6.39 3.47
CA ALA A 431 -16.50 -7.55 4.13
C ALA A 431 -17.38 -7.04 5.30
N ASN A 432 -18.70 -7.20 5.16
CA ASN A 432 -19.70 -6.68 6.10
C ASN A 432 -20.21 -7.74 7.09
N ALA A 433 -19.66 -8.94 7.06
CA ALA A 433 -19.97 -10.02 7.97
C ALA A 433 -18.72 -10.79 8.39
N ASP A 434 -18.74 -11.33 9.60
CA ASP A 434 -17.72 -12.27 10.06
C ASP A 434 -17.80 -13.55 9.24
N LEU A 435 -16.64 -14.01 8.78
CA LEU A 435 -16.53 -15.27 8.04
C LEU A 435 -15.90 -16.35 8.91
N TYR A 436 -16.64 -17.42 9.11
CA TYR A 436 -16.14 -18.62 9.78
C TYR A 436 -15.72 -19.66 8.74
N ALA A 437 -14.45 -20.03 8.78
CA ALA A 437 -13.87 -21.06 7.93
C ALA A 437 -13.02 -22.02 8.76
N TRP A 438 -12.81 -23.22 8.22
CA TRP A 438 -11.92 -24.21 8.79
C TRP A 438 -10.97 -24.76 7.73
N VAL A 439 -9.77 -25.16 8.15
CA VAL A 439 -8.78 -25.85 7.32
C VAL A 439 -8.46 -27.21 7.90
N ALA A 440 -8.36 -28.22 7.04
CA ALA A 440 -8.02 -29.59 7.43
C ALA A 440 -7.01 -30.21 6.45
N PHE A 441 -6.00 -30.91 6.98
CA PHE A 441 -4.92 -31.48 6.19
C PHE A 441 -4.94 -33.01 6.24
N PHE A 442 -4.71 -33.62 5.07
CA PHE A 442 -4.62 -35.05 4.86
C PHE A 442 -3.41 -35.37 4.00
N ARG A 443 -2.93 -36.61 4.06
CA ARG A 443 -1.84 -37.04 3.19
C ARG A 443 -2.31 -37.02 1.73
N GLY A 444 -1.51 -36.41 0.85
CA GLY A 444 -1.77 -36.33 -0.58
C GLY A 444 -1.59 -37.66 -1.32
N GLY A 445 -1.79 -37.64 -2.64
CA GLY A 445 -1.65 -38.82 -3.49
C GLY A 445 -0.19 -39.21 -3.74
N LEU A 446 0.70 -38.22 -3.83
CA LEU A 446 2.14 -38.42 -4.04
C LEU A 446 2.96 -38.09 -2.79
N ALA A 447 4.16 -38.68 -2.72
CA ALA A 447 5.07 -38.46 -1.61
C ALA A 447 5.42 -36.97 -1.46
N GLY A 448 5.24 -36.44 -0.24
CA GLY A 448 5.48 -35.04 0.09
C GLY A 448 4.25 -34.13 -0.06
N GLU A 449 3.24 -34.55 -0.83
CA GLU A 449 2.00 -33.79 -1.01
C GLU A 449 1.07 -33.92 0.20
N GLN A 450 0.39 -32.83 0.52
CA GLN A 450 -0.70 -32.76 1.48
C GLN A 450 -1.94 -32.26 0.75
N LEU A 451 -3.09 -32.85 1.07
CA LEU A 451 -4.38 -32.38 0.64
C LEU A 451 -4.96 -31.47 1.72
N ALA A 452 -5.17 -30.19 1.39
CA ALA A 452 -5.81 -29.23 2.26
C ALA A 452 -7.28 -29.06 1.83
N TYR A 453 -8.19 -29.16 2.80
CA TYR A 453 -9.60 -28.78 2.66
C TYR A 453 -9.83 -27.47 3.35
N VAL A 454 -10.57 -26.56 2.70
CA VAL A 454 -11.01 -25.30 3.29
C VAL A 454 -12.52 -25.24 3.20
N GLY A 455 -13.18 -25.39 4.35
CA GLY A 455 -14.63 -25.35 4.43
C GLY A 455 -15.16 -24.01 4.91
N VAL A 456 -16.26 -23.62 4.29
CA VAL A 456 -16.98 -22.37 4.55
C VAL A 456 -18.46 -22.62 4.23
N SER A 457 -19.35 -22.01 5.02
CA SER A 457 -20.80 -22.10 4.80
C SER A 457 -21.29 -20.80 4.17
N ALA A 458 -21.51 -20.81 2.85
CA ALA A 458 -22.03 -19.69 2.08
C ALA A 458 -22.61 -20.18 0.74
N ASP A 459 -23.45 -19.35 0.10
CA ASP A 459 -24.00 -19.63 -1.22
C ASP A 459 -22.93 -19.81 -2.30
N THR A 460 -21.91 -18.95 -2.28
CA THR A 460 -20.70 -19.05 -3.10
C THR A 460 -19.48 -18.63 -2.30
N SER A 461 -18.32 -19.18 -2.67
CA SER A 461 -17.06 -18.83 -2.05
C SER A 461 -15.90 -19.04 -3.02
N ALA A 462 -14.77 -18.42 -2.69
CA ALA A 462 -13.52 -18.64 -3.37
C ALA A 462 -12.43 -18.76 -2.31
N ALA A 463 -11.45 -19.61 -2.58
CA ALA A 463 -10.27 -19.74 -1.75
C ALA A 463 -9.02 -19.71 -2.63
N ALA A 464 -7.98 -19.04 -2.16
CA ALA A 464 -6.70 -18.96 -2.82
C ALA A 464 -5.59 -19.21 -1.80
N VAL A 465 -4.50 -19.83 -2.26
CA VAL A 465 -3.32 -20.12 -1.45
C VAL A 465 -2.12 -19.46 -2.10
N TRP A 466 -1.45 -18.62 -1.32
CA TRP A 466 -0.19 -17.99 -1.71
C TRP A 466 0.98 -18.54 -0.90
N ASP A 467 2.17 -18.51 -1.48
CA ASP A 467 3.40 -18.70 -0.71
C ASP A 467 3.69 -17.49 0.20
N GLU A 468 4.77 -17.55 0.99
CA GLU A 468 5.19 -16.43 1.87
C GLU A 468 5.50 -15.13 1.10
N SER A 469 5.83 -15.24 -0.19
CA SER A 469 6.07 -14.09 -1.06
C SER A 469 4.79 -13.55 -1.69
N TRP A 470 3.61 -14.07 -1.31
CA TRP A 470 2.31 -13.74 -1.85
C TRP A 470 2.15 -14.04 -3.34
N ILE A 471 2.84 -15.08 -3.82
CA ILE A 471 2.64 -15.61 -5.16
C ILE A 471 1.58 -16.69 -5.12
N GLU A 472 0.53 -16.50 -5.93
CA GLU A 472 -0.60 -17.42 -5.96
C GLU A 472 -0.16 -18.76 -6.51
N THR A 473 -0.38 -19.80 -5.70
CA THR A 473 -0.05 -21.17 -6.07
C THR A 473 -1.26 -21.86 -6.67
N GLN A 474 -2.42 -21.72 -6.03
CA GLN A 474 -3.69 -22.34 -6.42
C GLN A 474 -4.87 -21.47 -6.00
N ARG A 475 -5.95 -21.54 -6.78
CA ARG A 475 -7.24 -20.90 -6.50
C ARG A 475 -8.38 -21.82 -6.89
N THR A 476 -9.45 -21.79 -6.12
CA THR A 476 -10.71 -22.49 -6.39
C THR A 476 -11.89 -21.55 -6.15
N ARG A 477 -12.99 -21.79 -6.86
CA ARG A 477 -14.25 -21.02 -6.73
C ARG A 477 -15.46 -21.94 -6.75
N GLY A 478 -16.55 -21.47 -6.17
CA GLY A 478 -17.83 -22.15 -6.11
C GLY A 478 -18.25 -22.52 -4.69
N ARG A 479 -19.14 -23.49 -4.56
CA ARG A 479 -19.54 -24.01 -3.26
C ARG A 479 -18.43 -24.84 -2.64
N GLY A 480 -18.11 -24.57 -1.38
CA GLY A 480 -17.11 -25.31 -0.64
C GLY A 480 -17.53 -26.76 -0.34
N PRO A 481 -16.62 -27.56 0.27
CA PRO A 481 -15.27 -27.18 0.66
C PRO A 481 -14.31 -27.11 -0.53
N HIS A 482 -13.36 -26.18 -0.46
CA HIS A 482 -12.27 -26.03 -1.43
C HIS A 482 -11.17 -27.04 -1.16
N ARG A 483 -10.48 -27.50 -2.20
CA ARG A 483 -9.43 -28.54 -2.12
C ARG A 483 -8.16 -28.05 -2.80
N PHE A 484 -7.02 -28.19 -2.10
CA PHE A 484 -5.69 -27.81 -2.59
C PHE A 484 -4.69 -28.94 -2.38
N THR A 485 -3.73 -29.08 -3.29
CA THR A 485 -2.60 -30.02 -3.12
C THR A 485 -1.33 -29.23 -2.84
N LEU A 486 -0.84 -29.25 -1.61
CA LEU A 486 0.25 -28.39 -1.14
C LEU A 486 1.45 -29.22 -0.67
N THR A 487 2.63 -28.62 -0.65
CA THR A 487 3.79 -29.20 0.06
C THR A 487 3.81 -28.74 1.51
N ARG A 488 4.62 -29.38 2.36
CA ARG A 488 4.80 -28.91 3.75
C ARG A 488 5.38 -27.48 3.78
N GLY A 489 5.02 -26.72 4.81
CA GLY A 489 5.58 -25.40 5.08
C GLY A 489 4.54 -24.29 5.16
N PRO A 490 5.00 -23.04 5.26
CA PRO A 490 4.16 -21.87 5.45
C PRO A 490 3.49 -21.39 4.16
N TYR A 491 2.23 -20.99 4.29
CA TYR A 491 1.42 -20.39 3.22
C TYR A 491 0.50 -19.31 3.78
N VAL A 492 -0.01 -18.45 2.91
CA VAL A 492 -1.15 -17.58 3.21
C VAL A 492 -2.39 -18.15 2.54
N LEU A 493 -3.45 -18.38 3.32
CA LEU A 493 -4.77 -18.77 2.85
C LEU A 493 -5.69 -17.55 2.82
N GLY A 494 -6.37 -17.34 1.70
CA GLY A 494 -7.45 -16.38 1.57
C GLY A 494 -8.76 -17.08 1.27
N VAL A 495 -9.83 -16.63 1.91
CA VAL A 495 -11.19 -17.08 1.65
C VAL A 495 -12.09 -15.86 1.55
N ASP A 496 -12.84 -15.75 0.46
CA ASP A 496 -13.94 -14.80 0.30
C ASP A 496 -15.23 -15.57 0.09
N ALA A 497 -16.29 -15.18 0.79
CA ALA A 497 -17.58 -15.85 0.72
C ALA A 497 -18.71 -14.85 0.59
N ILE A 498 -19.74 -15.23 -0.15
CA ILE A 498 -20.94 -14.42 -0.37
C ILE A 498 -22.14 -15.30 0.01
N ASP A 499 -22.95 -14.79 0.95
CA ASP A 499 -24.17 -15.44 1.42
C ASP A 499 -25.32 -14.42 1.38
N GLY A 500 -26.20 -14.55 0.39
CA GLY A 500 -27.16 -13.50 0.04
C GLY A 500 -26.48 -12.15 -0.24
N GLU A 501 -26.80 -11.13 0.56
CA GLU A 501 -26.21 -9.78 0.48
C GLU A 501 -24.97 -9.60 1.38
N THR A 502 -24.61 -10.63 2.15
CA THR A 502 -23.48 -10.57 3.08
C THR A 502 -22.20 -11.08 2.41
N ARG A 503 -21.08 -10.44 2.77
CA ARG A 503 -19.74 -10.73 2.28
C ARG A 503 -18.80 -10.91 3.45
N GLY A 504 -18.14 -12.06 3.49
CA GLY A 504 -17.14 -12.41 4.48
C GLY A 504 -15.77 -12.56 3.83
N ARG A 505 -14.72 -12.15 4.55
CA ARG A 505 -13.33 -12.26 4.09
C ARG A 505 -12.42 -12.72 5.22
N VAL A 506 -11.56 -13.69 4.93
CA VAL A 506 -10.44 -14.11 5.79
C VAL A 506 -9.15 -14.13 4.98
N ARG A 507 -8.07 -13.66 5.59
CA ARG A 507 -6.69 -13.87 5.16
C ARG A 507 -5.93 -14.38 6.40
N ALA A 508 -5.30 -15.54 6.31
CA ALA A 508 -4.65 -16.18 7.44
C ALA A 508 -3.39 -16.91 7.01
N GLU A 509 -2.33 -16.84 7.81
CA GLU A 509 -1.16 -17.71 7.66
C GLU A 509 -1.52 -19.13 8.10
N ILE A 510 -1.11 -20.12 7.33
CA ILE A 510 -1.30 -21.54 7.62
C ILE A 510 0.04 -22.26 7.51
N GLU A 511 0.27 -23.20 8.43
CA GLU A 511 1.41 -24.12 8.37
C GLU A 511 0.92 -25.48 7.88
N VAL A 512 1.36 -25.88 6.68
CA VAL A 512 1.00 -27.17 6.08
C VAL A 512 1.89 -28.26 6.69
N PRO A 513 1.32 -29.25 7.40
CA PRO A 513 2.10 -30.24 8.13
C PRO A 513 2.81 -31.23 7.21
N ASN A 514 3.86 -31.89 7.69
CA ASN A 514 4.44 -33.04 7.00
C ASN A 514 3.76 -34.35 7.43
N LEU A 515 2.86 -34.91 6.62
CA LEU A 515 2.20 -36.18 6.93
C LEU A 515 2.91 -37.42 6.35
N TRP A 516 4.08 -37.24 5.70
CA TRP A 516 4.88 -38.31 5.07
C TRP A 516 6.12 -38.72 5.87
N HIS A 517 6.27 -38.32 7.13
CA HIS A 517 7.54 -38.50 7.88
C HIS A 517 7.84 -39.94 8.36
N GLY A 518 7.04 -40.94 7.97
CA GLY A 518 7.32 -42.37 8.19
C GLY A 518 7.13 -42.87 9.63
N SER A 519 6.63 -42.05 10.55
CA SER A 519 6.21 -42.47 11.89
C SER A 519 4.70 -42.36 12.08
N LEU A 520 4.22 -42.84 13.25
CA LEU A 520 2.81 -42.75 13.62
C LEU A 520 2.37 -41.27 13.61
N THR A 521 1.36 -40.94 12.83
CA THR A 521 0.81 -39.58 12.73
C THR A 521 -0.64 -39.58 12.29
N LEU A 522 -1.30 -38.43 12.38
CA LEU A 522 -2.73 -38.26 12.14
C LEU A 522 -2.97 -37.13 11.13
N SER A 523 -4.02 -37.29 10.33
CA SER A 523 -4.63 -36.15 9.62
C SER A 523 -5.28 -35.18 10.61
N SER A 524 -5.76 -34.06 10.08
CA SER A 524 -6.79 -33.28 10.78
C SER A 524 -8.03 -34.11 11.04
N LEU A 525 -8.77 -33.73 12.09
CA LEU A 525 -10.01 -34.37 12.51
C LEU A 525 -11.20 -33.56 11.95
N LEU A 526 -12.09 -34.24 11.23
CA LEU A 526 -13.34 -33.65 10.76
C LEU A 526 -14.50 -34.06 11.66
N ILE A 527 -15.47 -33.14 11.78
CA ILE A 527 -16.72 -33.32 12.50
C ILE A 527 -17.87 -32.84 11.62
N GLY A 528 -18.87 -33.67 11.38
CA GLY A 528 -20.00 -33.36 10.53
C GLY A 528 -21.29 -33.98 11.07
N PRO A 529 -22.48 -33.55 10.63
CA PRO A 529 -23.71 -34.30 10.86
C PRO A 529 -23.57 -35.70 10.23
N ALA A 530 -23.91 -36.74 10.98
CA ALA A 530 -23.91 -38.10 10.46
C ALA A 530 -25.14 -38.36 9.59
N ARG A 531 -24.93 -39.09 8.48
CA ARG A 531 -26.02 -39.67 7.68
C ARG A 531 -26.35 -41.08 8.20
N ASP A 532 -27.46 -41.65 7.77
CA ASP A 532 -27.94 -43.00 8.17
C ASP A 532 -27.00 -44.17 7.78
N THR A 533 -25.85 -43.90 7.15
CA THR A 533 -24.86 -44.93 6.78
C THR A 533 -23.69 -44.97 7.77
N SER A 534 -23.33 -46.18 8.21
CA SER A 534 -22.12 -46.41 9.02
C SER A 534 -20.82 -46.24 8.22
N GLU A 535 -20.91 -46.22 6.88
CA GLU A 535 -19.81 -45.95 5.97
C GLU A 535 -19.93 -44.54 5.38
N TYR A 536 -18.94 -43.71 5.66
CA TYR A 536 -18.80 -42.36 5.12
C TYR A 536 -17.32 -42.07 4.85
N THR A 537 -17.05 -41.22 3.87
CA THR A 537 -15.71 -40.83 3.45
C THR A 537 -15.30 -39.48 4.06
N ARG A 538 -14.02 -39.12 3.87
CA ARG A 538 -13.51 -37.79 4.16
C ARG A 538 -14.33 -36.70 3.47
N ASP A 539 -14.61 -36.90 2.18
CA ASP A 539 -15.34 -35.95 1.35
C ASP A 539 -16.78 -35.79 1.84
N ASP A 540 -17.42 -36.89 2.26
CA ASP A 540 -18.78 -36.83 2.81
C ASP A 540 -18.86 -35.96 4.06
N VAL A 541 -17.90 -36.09 5.01
CA VAL A 541 -17.88 -35.31 6.25
C VAL A 541 -17.44 -33.87 5.99
N ALA A 542 -16.41 -33.66 5.17
CA ALA A 542 -15.94 -32.33 4.79
C ALA A 542 -17.04 -31.50 4.11
N GLN A 543 -17.87 -32.12 3.27
CA GLN A 543 -18.95 -31.46 2.56
C GLN A 543 -20.05 -30.91 3.48
N VAL A 544 -20.27 -31.53 4.63
CA VAL A 544 -21.35 -31.20 5.57
C VAL A 544 -20.88 -30.54 6.86
N MET A 545 -19.56 -30.37 7.05
CA MET A 545 -19.00 -29.69 8.22
C MET A 545 -19.21 -28.16 8.08
N PRO A 546 -20.02 -27.53 8.95
CA PRO A 546 -20.32 -26.11 8.85
C PRO A 546 -19.08 -25.27 9.14
N GLY A 547 -18.97 -24.11 8.49
CA GLY A 547 -17.84 -23.18 8.61
C GLY A 547 -17.58 -22.71 10.05
N ASP A 548 -18.66 -22.44 10.79
CA ASP A 548 -18.66 -22.03 12.20
C ASP A 548 -18.57 -23.20 13.19
N ARG A 549 -18.61 -24.45 12.70
CA ARG A 549 -18.55 -25.69 13.49
C ARG A 549 -19.63 -25.73 14.58
N ARG A 550 -20.82 -25.18 14.30
CA ARG A 550 -21.99 -25.28 15.16
C ARG A 550 -22.88 -26.42 14.72
N PHE A 551 -23.17 -27.33 15.64
CA PHE A 551 -23.95 -28.53 15.40
C PHE A 551 -25.14 -28.59 16.35
N ARG A 552 -26.24 -29.20 15.91
CA ARG A 552 -27.41 -29.42 16.76
C ARG A 552 -27.18 -30.61 17.69
N ALA A 553 -27.43 -30.44 18.98
CA ALA A 553 -27.24 -31.49 19.98
C ALA A 553 -28.17 -32.71 19.79
N GLY A 554 -29.28 -32.53 19.09
CA GLY A 554 -30.24 -33.60 18.75
C GLY A 554 -29.84 -34.46 17.55
N GLU A 555 -28.78 -34.11 16.83
CA GLU A 555 -28.34 -34.82 15.62
C GLU A 555 -27.06 -35.65 15.89
N PRO A 556 -26.92 -36.85 15.30
CA PRO A 556 -25.71 -37.65 15.44
C PRO A 556 -24.51 -36.97 14.76
N LEU A 557 -23.32 -37.11 15.34
CA LEU A 557 -22.08 -36.52 14.83
C LEU A 557 -21.18 -37.59 14.21
N ALA A 558 -20.75 -37.40 12.97
CA ALA A 558 -19.73 -38.20 12.30
C ALA A 558 -18.35 -37.58 12.55
N LEU A 559 -17.42 -38.38 13.07
CA LEU A 559 -16.03 -38.00 13.31
C LEU A 559 -15.13 -38.79 12.36
N TYR A 560 -14.27 -38.10 11.63
CA TYR A 560 -13.40 -38.73 10.63
C TYR A 560 -11.94 -38.28 10.80
N ALA A 561 -11.02 -39.24 10.82
CA ALA A 561 -9.59 -39.00 10.71
C ALA A 561 -8.88 -40.16 9.98
N GLU A 562 -7.69 -39.89 9.48
CA GLU A 562 -6.79 -40.88 8.90
C GLU A 562 -5.58 -41.08 9.82
N VAL A 563 -5.26 -42.35 10.10
CA VAL A 563 -4.10 -42.75 10.88
C VAL A 563 -3.04 -43.31 9.94
N TYR A 564 -1.83 -42.79 10.04
CA TYR A 564 -0.70 -43.19 9.21
C TYR A 564 0.41 -43.80 10.07
N GLY A 565 1.15 -44.76 9.51
CA GLY A 565 2.34 -45.32 10.15
C GLY A 565 2.04 -46.22 11.36
N LEU A 566 0.84 -46.81 11.45
CA LEU A 566 0.52 -47.85 12.41
C LEU A 566 1.40 -49.09 12.18
N SER A 567 1.89 -49.67 13.27
CA SER A 567 2.73 -50.88 13.19
C SER A 567 1.88 -52.13 13.07
N ALA A 568 2.30 -53.03 12.17
CA ALA A 568 1.71 -54.37 12.04
C ALA A 568 2.32 -55.34 13.06
N ASP A 569 1.48 -56.19 13.64
CA ASP A 569 1.90 -57.36 14.40
C ASP A 569 2.39 -58.49 13.46
N ARG A 570 2.71 -59.65 14.04
CA ARG A 570 3.21 -60.82 13.28
C ARG A 570 2.20 -61.37 12.27
N ASP A 571 0.92 -61.09 12.47
CA ASP A 571 -0.18 -61.55 11.62
C ASP A 571 -0.55 -60.50 10.55
N GLY A 572 0.20 -59.40 10.46
CA GLY A 572 -0.08 -58.31 9.53
C GLY A 572 -1.24 -57.41 9.98
N MET A 573 -1.61 -57.46 11.26
CA MET A 573 -2.71 -56.67 11.83
C MET A 573 -2.17 -55.49 12.65
N SER A 574 -2.75 -54.32 12.46
CA SER A 574 -2.51 -53.15 13.31
C SER A 574 -3.47 -53.21 14.50
N ARG A 575 -2.92 -53.15 15.73
CA ARG A 575 -3.70 -53.06 16.97
C ARG A 575 -3.42 -51.73 17.64
N TYR A 576 -4.48 -50.98 17.90
CA TYR A 576 -4.37 -49.63 18.42
C TYR A 576 -5.57 -49.27 19.27
N GLN A 577 -5.36 -48.36 20.21
CA GLN A 577 -6.42 -47.76 21.01
C GLN A 577 -6.64 -46.33 20.51
N VAL A 578 -7.88 -45.90 20.48
CA VAL A 578 -8.24 -44.49 20.20
C VAL A 578 -9.04 -43.90 21.34
N GLN A 579 -8.86 -42.61 21.58
CA GLN A 579 -9.64 -41.83 22.52
C GLN A 579 -10.03 -40.51 21.91
N TYR A 580 -11.33 -40.23 21.90
CA TYR A 580 -11.90 -38.93 21.61
C TYR A 580 -12.17 -38.22 22.92
N ALA A 581 -11.49 -37.10 23.15
CA ALA A 581 -11.67 -36.25 24.32
C ALA A 581 -12.41 -34.97 23.92
N PHE A 582 -13.58 -34.75 24.51
CA PHE A 582 -14.42 -33.57 24.34
C PHE A 582 -14.23 -32.68 25.58
N ASP A 583 -13.28 -31.75 25.48
CA ASP A 583 -12.90 -30.87 26.58
C ASP A 583 -13.80 -29.62 26.60
N PRO A 584 -14.68 -29.43 27.61
CA PRO A 584 -15.59 -28.30 27.65
C PRO A 584 -14.86 -26.99 28.01
N ASP A 585 -15.18 -25.92 27.29
CA ASP A 585 -14.50 -24.62 27.49
C ASP A 585 -14.89 -23.93 28.81
N ASP A 586 -16.04 -24.27 29.39
CA ASP A 586 -16.57 -23.70 30.63
C ASP A 586 -16.07 -24.41 31.90
N GLY A 587 -15.14 -25.36 31.76
CA GLY A 587 -14.66 -26.17 32.89
C GLY A 587 -15.65 -27.24 33.34
N GLY A 588 -16.66 -27.56 32.52
CA GLY A 588 -17.58 -28.67 32.74
C GLY A 588 -16.89 -30.04 32.78
N ARG A 589 -17.70 -31.10 32.88
CA ARG A 589 -17.17 -32.46 32.96
C ARG A 589 -16.65 -32.92 31.59
N LEU A 590 -15.35 -33.23 31.52
CA LEU A 590 -14.72 -33.90 30.38
C LEU A 590 -15.48 -35.16 29.98
N VAL A 591 -15.87 -35.25 28.71
CA VAL A 591 -16.43 -36.47 28.11
C VAL A 591 -15.34 -37.14 27.29
N SER A 592 -15.14 -38.45 27.48
CA SER A 592 -14.19 -39.21 26.66
C SER A 592 -14.80 -40.51 26.16
N LEU A 593 -14.55 -40.84 24.89
CA LEU A 593 -14.97 -42.07 24.25
C LEU A 593 -13.71 -42.83 23.82
N SER A 594 -13.51 -44.04 24.35
CA SER A 594 -12.32 -44.84 24.06
C SER A 594 -12.71 -46.16 23.40
N TYR A 595 -11.94 -46.58 22.41
CA TYR A 595 -12.18 -47.79 21.65
C TYR A 595 -10.88 -48.54 21.39
N ASP A 596 -10.90 -49.86 21.55
CA ASP A 596 -9.86 -50.75 21.04
C ASP A 596 -10.18 -51.14 19.59
N ARG A 597 -9.18 -51.02 18.71
CA ARG A 597 -9.32 -51.23 17.28
C ARG A 597 -8.35 -52.31 16.80
N THR A 598 -8.79 -53.06 15.81
CA THR A 598 -7.96 -54.00 15.07
C THR A 598 -8.30 -53.88 13.60
N ALA A 599 -7.29 -53.60 12.78
CA ALA A 599 -7.45 -53.42 11.35
C ALA A 599 -6.29 -54.11 10.62
N ARG A 600 -6.50 -54.50 9.36
CA ARG A 600 -5.41 -54.99 8.52
C ARG A 600 -4.41 -53.86 8.31
N ALA A 601 -3.11 -54.15 8.43
CA ALA A 601 -2.09 -53.13 8.22
C ALA A 601 -2.19 -52.54 6.81
N SER A 602 -2.22 -51.22 6.74
CA SER A 602 -2.33 -50.43 5.52
C SER A 602 -1.58 -49.11 5.68
N ASP A 603 -1.23 -48.48 4.57
CA ASP A 603 -0.56 -47.17 4.60
C ASP A 603 -1.45 -46.06 5.16
N VAL A 604 -2.77 -46.26 5.10
CA VAL A 604 -3.79 -45.40 5.69
C VAL A 604 -4.83 -46.26 6.37
N THR A 605 -4.99 -46.10 7.69
CA THR A 605 -6.09 -46.69 8.44
C THR A 605 -7.14 -45.61 8.69
N LEU A 606 -8.39 -45.88 8.33
CA LEU A 606 -9.49 -44.92 8.48
C LEU A 606 -10.07 -45.04 9.89
N GLU A 607 -10.09 -43.96 10.65
CA GLU A 607 -10.72 -43.91 11.96
C GLU A 607 -12.03 -43.10 11.88
N ARG A 608 -13.13 -43.76 12.24
CA ARG A 608 -14.50 -43.28 12.06
C ARG A 608 -15.34 -43.61 13.28
N VAL A 609 -16.06 -42.62 13.80
CA VAL A 609 -17.02 -42.81 14.90
C VAL A 609 -18.28 -41.99 14.66
N VAL A 610 -19.45 -42.60 14.85
CA VAL A 610 -20.71 -41.86 14.96
C VAL A 610 -21.06 -41.72 16.44
N VAL A 611 -21.11 -40.47 16.92
CA VAL A 611 -21.55 -40.15 18.27
C VAL A 611 -23.05 -39.92 18.25
N GLN A 612 -23.79 -40.79 18.94
CA GLN A 612 -25.23 -40.69 19.04
C GLN A 612 -25.66 -39.49 19.92
N PRO A 613 -26.83 -38.88 19.67
CA PRO A 613 -27.35 -37.77 20.48
C PRO A 613 -27.38 -38.11 21.98
N GLY A 614 -27.18 -37.09 22.82
CA GLY A 614 -27.20 -37.21 24.28
C GLY A 614 -25.95 -37.83 24.91
N ARG A 615 -24.96 -38.27 24.12
CA ARG A 615 -23.66 -38.74 24.63
C ARG A 615 -22.75 -37.59 25.09
N ILE A 616 -22.94 -36.41 24.50
CA ILE A 616 -22.23 -35.18 24.83
C ILE A 616 -23.29 -34.14 25.16
N PRO A 617 -23.27 -33.49 26.34
CA PRO A 617 -24.19 -32.40 26.66
C PRO A 617 -24.03 -31.22 25.69
N PRO A 618 -25.05 -30.38 25.49
CA PRO A 618 -24.88 -29.10 24.79
C PRO A 618 -23.80 -28.24 25.44
N GLY A 619 -23.05 -27.47 24.65
CA GLY A 619 -21.93 -26.65 25.12
C GLY A 619 -20.85 -26.41 24.06
N ARG A 620 -19.81 -25.67 24.44
CA ARG A 620 -18.61 -25.43 23.62
C ARG A 620 -17.51 -26.37 24.04
N TYR A 621 -16.88 -27.01 23.06
CA TYR A 621 -15.89 -28.05 23.30
C TYR A 621 -14.69 -27.92 22.39
N ARG A 622 -13.54 -28.37 22.90
CA ARG A 622 -12.34 -28.67 22.10
C ARG A 622 -12.20 -30.19 21.98
N LEU A 623 -12.38 -30.70 20.77
CA LEU A 623 -12.22 -32.12 20.47
C LEU A 623 -10.76 -32.45 20.14
N ARG A 624 -10.24 -33.52 20.74
CA ARG A 624 -8.94 -34.10 20.40
C ARG A 624 -9.03 -35.61 20.25
N LEU A 625 -8.41 -36.15 19.20
CA LEU A 625 -8.20 -37.57 19.00
C LEU A 625 -6.79 -37.95 19.48
N THR A 626 -6.69 -38.97 20.33
CA THR A 626 -5.42 -39.61 20.68
C THR A 626 -5.43 -41.05 20.17
N VAL A 627 -4.32 -41.47 19.56
CA VAL A 627 -4.13 -42.83 19.05
C VAL A 627 -2.87 -43.44 19.64
N TRP A 628 -3.01 -44.63 20.25
CA TRP A 628 -1.91 -45.43 20.79
C TRP A 628 -1.72 -46.68 19.94
N ASP A 629 -0.58 -46.78 19.25
CA ASP A 629 -0.11 -48.01 18.61
C ASP A 629 0.36 -48.99 19.69
N GLN A 630 -0.35 -50.10 19.85
CA GLN A 630 -0.07 -51.08 20.90
C GLN A 630 1.11 -51.99 20.55
N VAL A 631 1.46 -52.12 19.27
CA VAL A 631 2.52 -53.01 18.79
C VAL A 631 3.89 -52.39 19.07
N ARG A 632 4.11 -51.13 18.69
CA ARG A 632 5.37 -50.42 18.94
C ARG A 632 5.32 -49.43 20.11
N ARG A 633 4.19 -49.38 20.84
CA ARG A 633 3.97 -48.50 22.01
C ARG A 633 4.23 -47.03 21.68
N ARG A 634 3.71 -46.56 20.56
CA ARG A 634 3.79 -45.16 20.11
C ARG A 634 2.45 -44.47 20.32
N VAL A 635 2.47 -43.15 20.51
CA VAL A 635 1.26 -42.34 20.66
C VAL A 635 1.34 -41.13 19.75
N THR A 636 0.20 -40.71 19.21
CA THR A 636 0.03 -39.47 18.45
C THR A 636 -1.29 -38.81 18.82
N GLN A 637 -1.37 -37.49 18.66
CA GLN A 637 -2.56 -36.71 18.95
C GLN A 637 -2.88 -35.77 17.79
N SER A 638 -4.16 -35.55 17.53
CA SER A 638 -4.60 -34.51 16.61
C SER A 638 -4.42 -33.12 17.24
N THR A 639 -4.44 -32.08 16.41
CA THR A 639 -4.73 -30.73 16.90
C THR A 639 -6.14 -30.67 17.48
N PHE A 640 -6.39 -29.67 18.33
CA PHE A 640 -7.72 -29.43 18.87
C PHE A 640 -8.66 -28.87 17.79
N VAL A 641 -9.87 -29.40 17.75
CA VAL A 641 -10.96 -28.88 16.91
C VAL A 641 -12.01 -28.26 17.82
N PRO A 642 -12.09 -26.92 17.92
CA PRO A 642 -13.20 -26.26 18.62
C PRO A 642 -14.51 -26.51 17.86
N PHE A 643 -15.61 -26.70 18.58
CA PHE A 643 -16.96 -26.78 18.04
C PHE A 643 -18.02 -26.48 19.12
N GLU A 644 -19.25 -26.19 18.70
CA GLU A 644 -20.38 -25.92 19.61
C GLU A 644 -21.55 -26.88 19.33
N LEU A 645 -22.13 -27.43 20.40
CA LEU A 645 -23.38 -28.18 20.37
C LEU A 645 -24.50 -27.35 21.01
N HIS A 646 -25.57 -27.08 20.25
CA HIS A 646 -26.70 -26.26 20.70
C HIS A 646 -28.04 -26.99 20.66
#